data_AF-Q1RKX2-F1
#
_entry.id   AF-Q1RKX2-F1
#
_cell.length_a   1.000
_cell.length_b   1.000
_cell.length_c   1.000
_cell.angle_alpha   90.00
_cell.angle_beta   90.00
_cell.angle_gamma   90.00
#
_symmetry.space_group_name_H-M   'P 1'
#
loop_
_entity.id
_entity.type
_entity.pdbx_description
1 polymer ?
#
loop_
_entity_poly.entity_id
_entity_poly.type
_entity_poly.pdbx_seq_one_letter_code
_entity_poly.pdbx_strand_id
1 'polypeptide(L)'
;MGQSSKSGSAGVGGVGGGGGVVCPSTAISGCASGTALIQLDATGPGAGGAGESEHERGTWTGRFDFLLSLLGYSVGLGNVWRFPYLCYNNGGGAFLIPFTIMLVIAGLPLMFMELSFGQYAALGPVAVYRRFCPLFRGLGTGMILVSAIVMLYYNLIIAWTIFYMFASFAPVLPWQNCEPAWSTKYCFSYAQADQCEATNGTYYLRTCHNATSAAENNITTLALGALKRPPAEEYFNNFVLGLSKGIEETGSIKLSLAACLFLAWTIVFLCLCKGVQSSGKVVYFTALFPYVVLVILFVRGVTLPGASTGILFYLTPDWKQLANAQVWGDAAVQIFFALSPAWGGLITLSSYNKFSNNCYKDSLIVAFCNIATSFFAGLVIFSIIGFLAHELNVDVEKVVDQGAGLAFIVYPEVVTRLPVSPVWAVLFFVMLLTLGLDSQFALMETVTTAILDRFPNLRQYKIWVVLSVAIFGYIGGLGFTTNSGMYWLQLMDKYAANWSVLLIAISECILIAWIYGSQRFLNDIQGMIGKRSWFWNFFWGIMWRYITPATLLFILFFNWVEYKPAKYGHYVYPMWADAVGWIVGLLPVLVIFLVAFQEIWRAPMSLSFRDRIKHLLQPTAEWGPAGRPCVNLHAERYQSQNYDGVTNTKILIEEEASPKQAANKKDRQLTLDVDVDVECLPLATVGKRPGAPKSMGKQGSSGNLQTNALVPNSARGDIALAKVAEKEKEATACTFALAYGSAVKQINKWVLLPPRCIKCAGPAGQHDFGDEFTVKLPNNKVDVVFVVDINVTPGVLSNLIAPAINDIRESLRSRGFSDVQVGVIVFEETKRYPALLTSDGGKINYKGNVADVKLAGIKSFCDNCVEQIITEKRILDIYNSLKEIVKGIAPQADEKAFQLALDYPFRAGAAKSIIGVRSDSLEYKNWWKFVRAQLTGSITKFDGALIHLIAPVKGLSLEGVLSEKLIGFNSRLVATVDGKDSKKRTKLQFDNDMGIDFVLNNGGWVFATQNFEKLKASDQKKMLNQITSSLADTLFKTEIVSDCRCLPIHGLHGQHKCVIKSSTFVANKKAKSA
;
A
#
# COMPACT_ATOMS: atom_id res chain seq x y z
N MET A 1 -50.48 24.66 10.11
CA MET A 1 -51.59 25.24 10.92
C MET A 1 -50.97 26.09 12.03
N GLY A 2 -51.67 27.11 12.54
CA GLY A 2 -51.22 27.90 13.70
C GLY A 2 -50.48 29.20 13.38
N GLN A 3 -51.19 30.20 12.86
CA GLN A 3 -50.87 31.60 13.15
C GLN A 3 -51.49 31.97 14.51
N SER A 4 -50.85 32.84 15.29
CA SER A 4 -51.56 33.93 15.98
C SER A 4 -50.58 35.00 16.47
N SER A 5 -51.03 36.25 16.48
CA SER A 5 -50.31 37.43 16.99
C SER A 5 -51.02 38.00 18.23
N LYS A 6 -50.34 38.87 18.99
CA LYS A 6 -50.98 39.91 19.81
C LYS A 6 -50.01 41.05 20.15
N SER A 7 -50.54 42.19 20.58
CA SER A 7 -49.90 43.51 20.51
C SER A 7 -50.36 44.50 21.59
N GLY A 8 -49.55 45.54 21.85
CA GLY A 8 -49.77 46.67 22.78
C GLY A 8 -48.43 47.19 23.32
N SER A 9 -47.93 48.44 23.14
CA SER A 9 -48.50 49.82 23.20
C SER A 9 -48.54 50.36 24.65
N ALA A 10 -48.05 51.55 25.05
CA ALA A 10 -47.46 52.72 24.33
C ALA A 10 -46.49 53.56 25.23
N GLY A 11 -45.87 54.63 24.69
CA GLY A 11 -45.19 55.71 25.46
C GLY A 11 -43.72 56.00 25.03
N VAL A 12 -43.41 56.71 23.93
CA VAL A 12 -43.49 58.18 23.66
C VAL A 12 -42.31 59.01 24.23
N GLY A 13 -41.46 59.55 23.32
CA GLY A 13 -40.39 60.52 23.58
C GLY A 13 -39.33 60.54 22.45
N GLY A 14 -39.11 61.67 21.76
CA GLY A 14 -38.15 61.82 20.64
C GLY A 14 -36.92 62.70 20.98
N VAL A 15 -36.13 63.24 20.04
CA VAL A 15 -36.21 63.33 18.56
C VAL A 15 -34.80 63.43 17.94
N GLY A 16 -34.57 62.80 16.77
CA GLY A 16 -33.50 63.14 15.80
C GLY A 16 -32.11 62.50 16.01
N GLY A 17 -31.30 62.27 14.97
CA GLY A 17 -31.58 62.32 13.52
C GLY A 17 -30.31 62.38 12.64
N GLY A 18 -30.31 61.67 11.50
CA GLY A 18 -29.30 61.80 10.42
C GLY A 18 -28.06 60.88 10.55
N GLY A 19 -27.87 59.97 9.59
CA GLY A 19 -26.76 59.00 9.59
C GLY A 19 -25.51 59.42 8.79
N GLY A 20 -24.45 58.63 8.93
CA GLY A 20 -23.20 58.73 8.15
C GLY A 20 -22.52 57.36 8.02
N VAL A 21 -21.96 57.06 6.84
CA VAL A 21 -21.36 55.76 6.51
C VAL A 21 -19.90 55.70 6.95
N VAL A 22 -19.46 54.57 7.52
CA VAL A 22 -18.07 54.35 7.94
C VAL A 22 -17.44 53.23 7.12
N CYS A 23 -16.40 53.56 6.35
CA CYS A 23 -15.50 52.60 5.72
C CYS A 23 -14.18 52.51 6.52
N PRO A 24 -13.66 51.32 6.84
CA PRO A 24 -12.35 51.20 7.50
C PRO A 24 -11.21 51.56 6.54
N SER A 25 -10.25 52.36 7.00
CA SER A 25 -9.05 52.74 6.24
C SER A 25 -7.91 51.72 6.40
N THR A 26 -7.25 51.40 5.29
CA THR A 26 -6.03 50.59 5.26
C THR A 26 -4.78 51.44 5.49
N ALA A 27 -3.85 50.95 6.31
CA ALA A 27 -2.51 51.49 6.46
C ALA A 27 -1.49 50.33 6.57
N ILE A 28 -0.30 50.53 6.01
CA ILE A 28 0.78 49.52 5.90
C ILE A 28 1.96 49.94 6.77
N SER A 29 2.60 48.99 7.45
CA SER A 29 3.95 49.17 8.01
C SER A 29 4.89 48.06 7.52
N GLY A 30 6.18 48.39 7.40
CA GLY A 30 7.14 47.63 6.60
C GLY A 30 8.08 46.68 7.35
N CYS A 31 8.43 45.61 6.65
CA CYS A 31 9.45 44.59 6.90
C CYS A 31 10.56 44.86 7.94
N ALA A 32 10.84 43.83 8.75
CA ALA A 32 12.20 43.46 9.16
C ALA A 32 12.45 42.00 8.78
N SER A 33 13.64 41.66 8.28
CA SER A 33 13.93 40.36 7.65
C SER A 33 14.03 39.20 8.67
N GLY A 34 13.38 38.07 8.36
CA GLY A 34 13.51 36.83 9.12
C GLY A 34 12.89 35.63 8.38
N THR A 35 13.71 34.90 7.62
CA THR A 35 13.23 33.79 6.77
C THR A 35 12.86 32.56 7.61
N ALA A 36 11.58 32.41 7.94
CA ALA A 36 11.03 31.25 8.65
C ALA A 36 9.96 30.54 7.80
N LEU A 37 10.23 29.30 7.39
CA LEU A 37 9.24 28.40 6.80
C LEU A 37 8.31 27.87 7.90
N ILE A 38 7.12 28.47 8.04
CA ILE A 38 6.06 27.94 8.90
C ILE A 38 5.18 27.00 8.08
N GLN A 39 5.27 25.70 8.39
CA GLN A 39 4.21 24.74 8.04
C GLN A 39 2.99 25.04 8.91
N LEU A 40 1.86 25.35 8.29
CA LEU A 40 0.55 25.32 8.95
C LEU A 40 -0.06 23.93 8.77
N ASP A 41 0.34 22.99 9.63
CA ASP A 41 -0.44 21.76 9.85
C ASP A 41 -1.69 22.12 10.68
N ALA A 42 -2.86 22.02 10.04
CA ALA A 42 -4.12 22.52 10.60
C ALA A 42 -4.75 21.57 11.64
N THR A 43 -4.28 21.63 12.90
CA THR A 43 -4.96 21.00 14.04
C THR A 43 -5.02 21.94 15.26
N GLY A 44 -6.15 22.64 15.43
CA GLY A 44 -6.43 23.51 16.58
C GLY A 44 -7.85 24.07 16.51
N PRO A 45 -8.68 23.97 17.58
CA PRO A 45 -10.10 24.32 17.50
C PRO A 45 -10.41 25.78 17.88
N GLY A 46 -11.44 26.34 17.25
CA GLY A 46 -12.27 27.39 17.87
C GLY A 46 -11.88 28.85 17.63
N ALA A 47 -12.19 29.37 16.44
CA ALA A 47 -12.46 30.79 16.23
C ALA A 47 -13.63 30.94 15.24
N GLY A 48 -14.73 31.56 15.67
CA GLY A 48 -15.96 31.65 14.86
C GLY A 48 -15.94 32.84 13.90
N GLY A 49 -15.99 32.57 12.60
CA GLY A 49 -16.18 33.57 11.55
C GLY A 49 -16.90 32.95 10.36
N ALA A 50 -18.09 33.44 10.04
CA ALA A 50 -18.96 32.87 9.01
C ALA A 50 -18.56 33.34 7.61
N GLY A 51 -17.54 32.69 7.03
CA GLY A 51 -17.34 32.61 5.58
C GLY A 51 -17.64 31.19 5.12
N GLU A 52 -18.30 31.01 3.98
CA GLU A 52 -18.54 29.69 3.39
C GLU A 52 -17.21 29.08 2.95
N SER A 53 -16.71 28.09 3.69
CA SER A 53 -15.56 27.30 3.26
C SER A 53 -15.98 26.34 2.14
N GLU A 54 -15.43 26.53 0.94
CA GLU A 54 -15.60 25.53 -0.12
C GLU A 54 -15.13 24.16 0.38
N HIS A 55 -15.99 23.15 0.32
CA HIS A 55 -15.61 21.79 0.70
C HIS A 55 -14.44 21.30 -0.16
N GLU A 56 -13.30 21.08 0.50
CA GLU A 56 -12.03 20.74 -0.16
C GLU A 56 -12.10 19.43 -0.96
N ARG A 57 -11.24 19.34 -1.98
CA ARG A 57 -11.05 18.13 -2.79
C ARG A 57 -10.42 17.05 -1.90
N GLY A 58 -11.22 16.12 -1.39
CA GLY A 58 -10.73 15.00 -0.57
C GLY A 58 -9.64 14.19 -1.27
N THR A 59 -8.54 13.90 -0.57
CA THR A 59 -7.35 13.22 -1.10
C THR A 59 -7.26 11.75 -0.70
N TRP A 60 -6.34 10.99 -1.31
CA TRP A 60 -5.97 9.64 -0.87
C TRP A 60 -5.50 9.63 0.59
N THR A 61 -5.93 8.65 1.39
CA THR A 61 -5.59 8.60 2.82
C THR A 61 -4.19 8.01 3.08
N GLY A 62 -3.68 7.20 2.15
CA GLY A 62 -2.31 6.69 2.13
C GLY A 62 -1.79 6.45 0.71
N ARG A 63 -0.46 6.39 0.54
CA ARG A 63 0.17 6.19 -0.78
C ARG A 63 -0.17 4.83 -1.41
N PHE A 64 -0.36 3.80 -0.59
CA PHE A 64 -0.78 2.47 -1.07
C PHE A 64 -2.24 2.46 -1.58
N ASP A 65 -3.12 3.33 -1.06
CA ASP A 65 -4.48 3.49 -1.59
C ASP A 65 -4.41 3.87 -3.09
N PHE A 66 -3.66 4.94 -3.40
CA PHE A 66 -3.42 5.38 -4.78
C PHE A 66 -2.73 4.31 -5.63
N LEU A 67 -1.64 3.71 -5.14
CA LEU A 67 -0.85 2.76 -5.93
C LEU A 67 -1.64 1.48 -6.24
N LEU A 68 -2.51 1.01 -5.33
CA LEU A 68 -3.37 -0.14 -5.56
C LEU A 68 -4.57 0.20 -6.45
N SER A 69 -5.19 1.39 -6.31
CA SER A 69 -6.20 1.85 -7.28
C SER A 69 -5.64 2.04 -8.69
N LEU A 70 -4.39 2.52 -8.81
CA LEU A 70 -3.70 2.63 -10.09
C LEU A 70 -3.36 1.24 -10.67
N LEU A 71 -2.91 0.31 -9.83
CA LEU A 71 -2.61 -1.06 -10.25
C LEU A 71 -3.87 -1.80 -10.70
N GLY A 72 -4.98 -1.73 -9.95
CA GLY A 72 -6.26 -2.36 -10.33
C GLY A 72 -6.93 -1.71 -11.55
N TYR A 73 -6.66 -0.43 -11.83
CA TYR A 73 -7.07 0.19 -13.09
C TYR A 73 -6.26 -0.34 -14.28
N SER A 74 -4.94 -0.52 -14.11
CA SER A 74 -4.02 -0.98 -15.17
C SER A 74 -3.82 -2.51 -15.25
N VAL A 75 -4.45 -3.29 -14.36
CA VAL A 75 -4.43 -4.75 -14.33
C VAL A 75 -5.87 -5.24 -14.15
N GLY A 76 -6.52 -5.46 -15.29
CA GLY A 76 -7.92 -5.87 -15.36
C GLY A 76 -8.10 -7.19 -16.13
N LEU A 77 -9.32 -7.42 -16.62
CA LEU A 77 -9.68 -8.62 -17.38
C LEU A 77 -8.76 -8.85 -18.59
N GLY A 78 -8.35 -7.77 -19.28
CA GLY A 78 -7.48 -7.80 -20.45
C GLY A 78 -6.15 -8.55 -20.26
N ASN A 79 -5.60 -8.53 -19.04
CA ASN A 79 -4.37 -9.25 -18.67
C ASN A 79 -4.57 -10.76 -18.61
N VAL A 80 -5.77 -11.22 -18.28
CA VAL A 80 -6.11 -12.64 -18.09
C VAL A 80 -6.73 -13.27 -19.34
N TRP A 81 -7.63 -12.56 -20.05
CA TRP A 81 -8.46 -13.15 -21.11
C TRP A 81 -8.13 -12.72 -22.55
N ARG A 82 -7.16 -11.81 -22.73
CA ARG A 82 -6.80 -11.26 -24.06
C ARG A 82 -5.30 -11.32 -24.31
N PHE A 83 -4.49 -10.91 -23.34
CA PHE A 83 -3.03 -11.02 -23.46
C PHE A 83 -2.54 -12.46 -23.76
N PRO A 84 -3.01 -13.53 -23.10
CA PRO A 84 -2.53 -14.88 -23.40
C PRO A 84 -2.86 -15.31 -24.83
N TYR A 85 -4.09 -15.05 -25.28
CA TYR A 85 -4.53 -15.29 -26.66
C TYR A 85 -3.65 -14.57 -27.68
N LEU A 86 -3.43 -13.26 -27.51
CA LEU A 86 -2.59 -12.46 -28.40
C LEU A 86 -1.14 -12.97 -28.41
N CYS A 87 -0.61 -13.35 -27.25
CA CYS A 87 0.74 -13.88 -27.13
C CYS A 87 0.93 -15.14 -27.97
N TYR A 88 0.00 -16.10 -27.88
CA TYR A 88 0.01 -17.28 -28.77
C TYR A 88 -0.13 -16.89 -30.25
N ASN A 89 -1.23 -16.22 -30.62
CA ASN A 89 -1.59 -15.92 -32.01
C ASN A 89 -0.47 -15.18 -32.77
N ASN A 90 0.32 -14.38 -32.05
CA ASN A 90 1.35 -13.51 -32.59
C ASN A 90 2.79 -14.03 -32.33
N GLY A 91 2.97 -15.34 -32.21
CA GLY A 91 4.28 -16.02 -32.20
C GLY A 91 4.75 -16.54 -30.85
N GLY A 92 3.83 -16.85 -29.93
CA GLY A 92 4.13 -17.38 -28.59
C GLY A 92 5.07 -16.47 -27.80
N GLY A 93 6.19 -17.02 -27.33
CA GLY A 93 7.19 -16.28 -26.56
C GLY A 93 7.80 -15.09 -27.29
N ALA A 94 7.75 -15.03 -28.63
CA ALA A 94 8.27 -13.92 -29.41
C ALA A 94 7.47 -12.62 -29.18
N PHE A 95 6.15 -12.70 -28.96
CA PHE A 95 5.26 -11.55 -28.77
C PHE A 95 5.62 -10.68 -27.55
N LEU A 96 6.33 -11.23 -26.57
CA LEU A 96 6.82 -10.49 -25.41
C LEU A 96 7.75 -9.33 -25.80
N ILE A 97 8.45 -9.44 -26.95
CA ILE A 97 9.36 -8.42 -27.46
C ILE A 97 8.59 -7.17 -27.95
N PRO A 98 7.69 -7.23 -28.95
CA PRO A 98 6.92 -6.07 -29.39
C PRO A 98 6.02 -5.52 -28.28
N PHE A 99 5.46 -6.38 -27.41
CA PHE A 99 4.68 -5.95 -26.25
C PHE A 99 5.51 -5.10 -25.26
N THR A 100 6.71 -5.56 -24.90
CA THR A 100 7.60 -4.81 -23.99
C THR A 100 8.12 -3.52 -24.63
N ILE A 101 8.44 -3.55 -25.93
CA ILE A 101 8.89 -2.36 -26.67
C ILE A 101 7.77 -1.31 -26.72
N MET A 102 6.53 -1.71 -27.08
CA MET A 102 5.38 -0.80 -27.12
C MET A 102 5.01 -0.24 -25.74
N LEU A 103 5.21 -1.01 -24.65
CA LEU A 103 5.12 -0.48 -23.29
C LEU A 103 6.17 0.62 -23.04
N VAL A 104 7.42 0.42 -23.45
CA VAL A 104 8.51 1.38 -23.20
C VAL A 104 8.41 2.65 -24.06
N ILE A 105 7.96 2.56 -25.32
CA ILE A 105 7.96 3.70 -26.26
C ILE A 105 6.61 4.43 -26.40
N ALA A 106 5.50 3.80 -26.00
CA ALA A 106 4.16 4.40 -26.06
C ALA A 106 3.44 4.37 -24.70
N GLY A 107 3.28 3.20 -24.09
CA GLY A 107 2.48 3.00 -22.88
C GLY A 107 2.97 3.80 -21.66
N LEU A 108 4.18 3.49 -21.19
CA LEU A 108 4.81 4.14 -20.04
C LEU A 108 5.04 5.66 -20.25
N PRO A 109 5.47 6.15 -21.43
CA PRO A 109 5.52 7.59 -21.70
C PRO A 109 4.19 8.31 -21.53
N LEU A 110 3.09 7.79 -22.09
CA LEU A 110 1.76 8.42 -21.91
C LEU A 110 1.29 8.31 -20.46
N MET A 111 1.45 7.14 -19.85
CA MET A 111 1.07 6.92 -18.45
C MET A 111 1.79 7.90 -17.51
N PHE A 112 3.09 8.09 -17.69
CA PHE A 112 3.87 9.03 -16.90
C PHE A 112 3.52 10.50 -17.21
N MET A 113 3.09 10.82 -18.44
CA MET A 113 2.58 12.14 -18.81
C MET A 113 1.26 12.45 -18.09
N GLU A 114 0.21 11.65 -18.25
CA GLU A 114 -1.11 11.87 -17.61
C GLU A 114 -1.01 11.90 -16.07
N LEU A 115 -0.26 10.98 -15.46
CA LEU A 115 -0.08 10.93 -14.00
C LEU A 115 0.65 12.15 -13.45
N SER A 116 1.55 12.74 -14.23
CA SER A 116 2.23 14.00 -13.86
C SER A 116 1.32 15.21 -14.07
N PHE A 117 0.54 15.21 -15.16
CA PHE A 117 -0.33 16.31 -15.55
C PHE A 117 -1.50 16.48 -14.57
N GLY A 118 -2.16 15.37 -14.18
CA GLY A 118 -3.22 15.38 -13.16
C GLY A 118 -2.71 15.76 -11.77
N GLN A 119 -1.58 15.20 -11.32
CA GLN A 119 -0.99 15.53 -10.01
C GLN A 119 -0.52 16.99 -9.90
N TYR A 120 0.05 17.56 -10.96
CA TYR A 120 0.54 18.93 -10.95
C TYR A 120 -0.59 19.95 -10.74
N ALA A 121 -1.72 19.76 -11.45
CA ALA A 121 -2.85 20.68 -11.44
C ALA A 121 -3.90 20.39 -10.34
N ALA A 122 -3.96 19.15 -9.82
CA ALA A 122 -5.00 18.64 -8.93
C ALA A 122 -6.44 18.83 -9.47
N LEU A 123 -6.63 18.52 -10.75
CA LEU A 123 -7.90 18.66 -11.49
C LEU A 123 -8.19 17.45 -12.38
N GLY A 124 -9.48 17.13 -12.58
CA GLY A 124 -9.91 16.15 -13.58
C GLY A 124 -9.79 16.63 -15.04
N PRO A 125 -9.89 15.72 -16.04
CA PRO A 125 -9.61 15.99 -17.47
C PRO A 125 -10.23 17.27 -18.05
N VAL A 126 -11.53 17.50 -17.86
CA VAL A 126 -12.24 18.67 -18.43
C VAL A 126 -11.77 19.99 -17.82
N ALA A 127 -11.35 19.98 -16.54
CA ALA A 127 -10.91 21.17 -15.82
C ALA A 127 -9.43 21.47 -16.07
N VAL A 128 -8.57 20.44 -16.13
CA VAL A 128 -7.14 20.62 -16.42
C VAL A 128 -6.93 21.17 -17.84
N TYR A 129 -7.59 20.59 -18.86
CA TYR A 129 -7.48 21.06 -20.25
C TYR A 129 -8.08 22.46 -20.46
N ARG A 130 -9.13 22.84 -19.71
CA ARG A 130 -9.68 24.21 -19.71
C ARG A 130 -8.64 25.27 -19.29
N ARG A 131 -7.76 24.95 -18.33
CA ARG A 131 -6.72 25.87 -17.86
C ARG A 131 -5.45 25.80 -18.70
N PHE A 132 -5.08 24.60 -19.13
CA PHE A 132 -3.83 24.34 -19.84
C PHE A 132 -3.82 24.85 -21.28
N CYS A 133 -4.91 24.62 -22.03
CA CYS A 133 -5.03 25.06 -23.43
C CYS A 133 -6.51 25.23 -23.79
N PRO A 134 -7.12 26.40 -23.54
CA PRO A 134 -8.54 26.67 -23.78
C PRO A 134 -9.10 26.19 -25.13
N LEU A 135 -8.32 26.31 -26.22
CA LEU A 135 -8.71 25.85 -27.56
C LEU A 135 -9.01 24.34 -27.60
N PHE A 136 -8.21 23.54 -26.89
CA PHE A 136 -8.30 22.08 -26.85
C PHE A 136 -9.00 21.57 -25.58
N ARG A 137 -9.73 22.43 -24.88
CA ARG A 137 -10.59 22.06 -23.74
C ARG A 137 -11.51 20.88 -24.03
N GLY A 138 -11.96 20.72 -25.27
CA GLY A 138 -12.81 19.61 -25.71
C GLY A 138 -12.13 18.23 -25.63
N LEU A 139 -10.81 18.15 -25.60
CA LEU A 139 -10.04 16.90 -25.48
C LEU A 139 -10.32 16.21 -24.14
N GLY A 140 -10.32 16.98 -23.05
CA GLY A 140 -10.75 16.49 -21.74
C GLY A 140 -12.20 16.01 -21.73
N THR A 141 -13.09 16.62 -22.52
CA THR A 141 -14.48 16.13 -22.68
C THR A 141 -14.54 14.83 -23.48
N GLY A 142 -13.70 14.67 -24.51
CA GLY A 142 -13.56 13.43 -25.27
C GLY A 142 -13.13 12.24 -24.40
N MET A 143 -12.13 12.44 -23.53
CA MET A 143 -11.71 11.46 -22.52
C MET A 143 -12.88 10.99 -21.62
N ILE A 144 -13.66 11.93 -21.07
CA ILE A 144 -14.83 11.59 -20.25
C ILE A 144 -15.89 10.85 -21.07
N LEU A 145 -16.09 11.19 -22.34
CA LEU A 145 -17.09 10.52 -23.19
C LEU A 145 -16.68 9.07 -23.53
N VAL A 146 -15.40 8.82 -23.86
CA VAL A 146 -14.89 7.44 -24.02
C VAL A 146 -15.09 6.65 -22.73
N SER A 147 -14.64 7.20 -21.59
CA SER A 147 -14.82 6.55 -20.29
C SER A 147 -16.29 6.26 -19.97
N ALA A 148 -17.21 7.19 -20.27
CA ALA A 148 -18.64 7.03 -20.04
C ALA A 148 -19.27 5.95 -20.94
N ILE A 149 -18.86 5.82 -22.20
CA ILE A 149 -19.36 4.78 -23.11
C ILE A 149 -18.89 3.39 -22.64
N VAL A 150 -17.61 3.25 -22.28
CA VAL A 150 -17.07 1.96 -21.81
C VAL A 150 -17.66 1.56 -20.47
N MET A 151 -17.84 2.51 -19.54
CA MET A 151 -18.49 2.31 -18.24
C MET A 151 -19.89 1.68 -18.34
N LEU A 152 -20.62 1.86 -19.45
CA LEU A 152 -21.93 1.23 -19.68
C LEU A 152 -21.82 -0.26 -20.01
N TYR A 153 -21.05 -0.64 -21.04
CA TYR A 153 -20.97 -2.03 -21.49
C TYR A 153 -20.06 -2.88 -20.61
N TYR A 154 -19.02 -2.30 -20.01
CA TYR A 154 -18.08 -3.04 -19.14
C TYR A 154 -18.77 -3.57 -17.88
N ASN A 155 -19.77 -2.86 -17.34
CA ASN A 155 -20.54 -3.34 -16.18
C ASN A 155 -21.48 -4.53 -16.52
N LEU A 156 -21.76 -4.81 -17.80
CA LEU A 156 -22.43 -6.04 -18.22
C LEU A 156 -21.54 -7.27 -18.00
N ILE A 157 -20.23 -7.14 -18.22
CA ILE A 157 -19.26 -8.22 -17.99
C ILE A 157 -19.24 -8.56 -16.49
N ILE A 158 -19.33 -7.53 -15.64
CA ILE A 158 -19.48 -7.68 -14.19
C ILE A 158 -20.83 -8.33 -13.85
N ALA A 159 -21.92 -8.00 -14.54
CA ALA A 159 -23.22 -8.66 -14.38
C ALA A 159 -23.20 -10.15 -14.77
N TRP A 160 -22.54 -10.53 -15.88
CA TRP A 160 -22.32 -11.93 -16.26
C TRP A 160 -21.49 -12.66 -15.20
N THR A 161 -20.44 -12.01 -14.68
CA THR A 161 -19.59 -12.57 -13.64
C THR A 161 -20.36 -12.82 -12.34
N ILE A 162 -21.22 -11.89 -11.93
CA ILE A 162 -22.13 -12.04 -10.78
C ILE A 162 -23.13 -13.18 -11.01
N PHE A 163 -23.71 -13.29 -12.21
CA PHE A 163 -24.61 -14.39 -12.57
C PHE A 163 -23.92 -15.76 -12.42
N TYR A 164 -22.73 -15.92 -13.01
CA TYR A 164 -21.96 -17.16 -12.92
C TYR A 164 -21.46 -17.44 -11.50
N MET A 165 -21.07 -16.42 -10.74
CA MET A 165 -20.72 -16.56 -9.31
C MET A 165 -21.90 -17.13 -8.51
N PHE A 166 -23.13 -16.64 -8.72
CA PHE A 166 -24.30 -17.20 -8.03
C PHE A 166 -24.64 -18.62 -8.50
N ALA A 167 -24.56 -18.88 -9.81
CA ALA A 167 -24.74 -20.22 -10.37
C ALA A 167 -23.69 -21.24 -9.87
N SER A 168 -22.51 -20.77 -9.44
CA SER A 168 -21.42 -21.60 -8.91
C SER A 168 -21.66 -22.14 -7.49
N PHE A 169 -22.69 -21.67 -6.77
CA PHE A 169 -23.03 -22.22 -5.44
C PHE A 169 -23.89 -23.50 -5.50
N ALA A 170 -24.24 -23.97 -6.70
CA ALA A 170 -24.92 -25.25 -6.87
C ALA A 170 -23.96 -26.44 -6.61
N PRO A 171 -24.40 -27.55 -5.98
CA PRO A 171 -23.56 -28.73 -5.75
C PRO A 171 -23.03 -29.41 -7.03
N VAL A 172 -23.76 -29.26 -8.13
CA VAL A 172 -23.37 -29.64 -9.49
C VAL A 172 -23.47 -28.37 -10.34
N LEU A 173 -22.46 -28.09 -11.16
CA LEU A 173 -22.43 -26.84 -11.93
C LEU A 173 -23.48 -26.87 -13.06
N PRO A 174 -24.29 -25.81 -13.27
CA PRO A 174 -25.35 -25.81 -14.28
C PRO A 174 -24.90 -26.05 -15.73
N TRP A 175 -23.62 -25.81 -16.03
CA TRP A 175 -22.99 -26.04 -17.32
C TRP A 175 -22.17 -27.35 -17.40
N GLN A 176 -22.37 -28.29 -16.46
CA GLN A 176 -21.71 -29.60 -16.47
C GLN A 176 -22.44 -30.62 -17.36
N ASN A 177 -23.77 -30.50 -17.49
CA ASN A 177 -24.66 -31.47 -18.14
C ASN A 177 -25.50 -30.80 -19.23
N CYS A 178 -25.92 -31.59 -20.24
CA CYS A 178 -26.77 -31.10 -21.32
C CYS A 178 -28.27 -31.17 -20.95
N GLU A 179 -28.77 -30.12 -20.30
CA GLU A 179 -30.17 -30.06 -19.87
C GLU A 179 -31.14 -29.68 -21.03
N PRO A 180 -32.27 -30.38 -21.22
CA PRO A 180 -33.17 -30.16 -22.35
C PRO A 180 -33.89 -28.79 -22.35
N ALA A 181 -33.81 -28.03 -21.24
CA ALA A 181 -34.43 -26.71 -21.14
C ALA A 181 -33.68 -25.61 -21.92
N TRP A 182 -32.43 -25.85 -22.32
CA TRP A 182 -31.60 -24.87 -23.04
C TRP A 182 -30.58 -25.48 -24.01
N SER A 183 -30.22 -26.76 -23.87
CA SER A 183 -29.29 -27.44 -24.79
C SER A 183 -29.98 -27.98 -26.04
N THR A 184 -29.25 -27.98 -27.15
CA THR A 184 -29.65 -28.60 -28.41
C THR A 184 -29.33 -30.10 -28.40
N LYS A 185 -29.79 -30.83 -29.42
CA LYS A 185 -29.38 -32.23 -29.64
C LYS A 185 -27.89 -32.42 -29.99
N TYR A 186 -27.13 -31.34 -30.21
CA TYR A 186 -25.69 -31.40 -30.50
C TYR A 186 -24.81 -31.11 -29.27
N CYS A 187 -25.42 -30.80 -28.13
CA CYS A 187 -24.71 -30.71 -26.85
C CYS A 187 -24.14 -32.08 -26.46
N PHE A 188 -22.88 -32.08 -26.03
CA PHE A 188 -22.13 -33.26 -25.63
C PHE A 188 -21.49 -33.04 -24.25
N SER A 189 -22.06 -33.62 -23.20
CA SER A 189 -21.46 -33.62 -21.87
C SER A 189 -20.60 -34.86 -21.68
N TYR A 190 -19.31 -34.66 -21.44
CA TYR A 190 -18.34 -35.73 -21.17
C TYR A 190 -18.78 -36.56 -19.96
N ALA A 191 -19.16 -35.92 -18.85
CA ALA A 191 -19.65 -36.63 -17.65
C ALA A 191 -20.88 -37.51 -17.90
N GLN A 192 -21.74 -37.17 -18.87
CA GLN A 192 -22.88 -38.02 -19.28
C GLN A 192 -22.46 -39.12 -20.29
N ALA A 193 -21.42 -38.89 -21.09
CA ALA A 193 -20.83 -39.90 -21.95
C ALA A 193 -20.09 -40.98 -21.13
N ASP A 194 -19.27 -40.57 -20.16
CA ASP A 194 -18.54 -41.47 -19.25
C ASP A 194 -19.50 -42.39 -18.46
N GLN A 195 -20.63 -41.84 -17.99
CA GLN A 195 -21.70 -42.59 -17.32
C GLN A 195 -22.43 -43.56 -18.26
N CYS A 196 -22.50 -43.24 -19.56
CA CYS A 196 -23.09 -44.11 -20.58
C CYS A 196 -22.11 -45.25 -20.95
N GLU A 197 -20.83 -44.96 -21.12
CA GLU A 197 -19.78 -45.95 -21.38
C GLU A 197 -19.63 -46.93 -20.20
N ALA A 198 -19.75 -46.43 -18.95
CA ALA A 198 -19.79 -47.25 -17.74
C ALA A 198 -20.97 -48.25 -17.67
N THR A 199 -21.98 -48.11 -18.54
CA THR A 199 -23.09 -49.08 -18.70
C THR A 199 -23.03 -49.86 -20.02
N ASN A 200 -21.88 -49.83 -20.72
CA ASN A 200 -21.68 -50.35 -22.08
C ASN A 200 -22.63 -49.73 -23.12
N GLY A 201 -23.01 -48.47 -22.93
CA GLY A 201 -23.78 -47.67 -23.87
C GLY A 201 -22.91 -46.78 -24.77
N THR A 202 -23.52 -46.24 -25.83
CA THR A 202 -22.95 -45.21 -26.71
C THR A 202 -23.75 -43.92 -26.55
N TYR A 203 -23.10 -42.82 -26.18
CA TYR A 203 -23.75 -41.51 -26.04
C TYR A 203 -23.78 -40.77 -27.39
N TYR A 204 -24.99 -40.48 -27.87
CA TYR A 204 -25.24 -39.85 -29.18
C TYR A 204 -26.45 -38.93 -29.13
N LEU A 205 -26.36 -37.75 -29.75
CA LEU A 205 -27.42 -36.73 -29.80
C LEU A 205 -28.15 -36.44 -28.47
N ARG A 206 -27.39 -36.36 -27.37
CA ARG A 206 -27.87 -36.14 -25.99
C ARG A 206 -28.67 -37.32 -25.38
N THR A 207 -28.58 -38.51 -25.96
CA THR A 207 -29.16 -39.77 -25.44
C THR A 207 -28.12 -40.88 -25.32
N CYS A 208 -28.23 -41.70 -24.27
CA CYS A 208 -27.44 -42.93 -24.12
C CYS A 208 -28.16 -44.10 -24.79
N HIS A 209 -27.47 -44.81 -25.68
CA HIS A 209 -28.00 -45.98 -26.39
C HIS A 209 -27.31 -47.26 -25.92
N ASN A 210 -28.07 -48.26 -25.46
CA ASN A 210 -27.53 -49.57 -25.08
C ASN A 210 -26.80 -50.24 -26.27
N ALA A 211 -25.79 -51.08 -25.99
CA ALA A 211 -24.95 -51.76 -26.98
C ALA A 211 -25.73 -52.37 -28.18
N THR A 212 -26.85 -53.04 -27.95
CA THR A 212 -27.69 -53.62 -29.02
C THR A 212 -28.27 -52.54 -29.94
N SER A 213 -28.98 -51.55 -29.38
CA SER A 213 -29.54 -50.42 -30.14
C SER A 213 -28.46 -49.62 -30.88
N ALA A 214 -27.28 -49.48 -30.28
CA ALA A 214 -26.14 -48.81 -30.89
C ALA A 214 -25.57 -49.60 -32.08
N ALA A 215 -25.48 -50.93 -31.98
CA ALA A 215 -25.04 -51.80 -33.07
C ALA A 215 -26.07 -51.90 -34.21
N GLU A 216 -27.34 -52.13 -33.88
CA GLU A 216 -28.47 -52.23 -34.83
C GLU A 216 -28.59 -51.01 -35.75
N ASN A 217 -28.28 -49.82 -35.23
CA ASN A 217 -28.45 -48.54 -35.93
C ASN A 217 -27.11 -47.88 -36.32
N ASN A 218 -25.97 -48.59 -36.23
CA ASN A 218 -24.62 -48.07 -36.50
C ASN A 218 -24.27 -46.75 -35.75
N ILE A 219 -24.78 -46.58 -34.53
CA ILE A 219 -24.66 -45.33 -33.76
C ILE A 219 -23.20 -45.06 -33.37
N THR A 220 -22.39 -46.10 -33.13
CA THR A 220 -20.97 -45.97 -32.79
C THR A 220 -20.15 -45.28 -33.88
N THR A 221 -20.43 -45.50 -35.16
CA THR A 221 -19.73 -44.81 -36.26
C THR A 221 -20.28 -43.40 -36.48
N LEU A 222 -21.61 -43.22 -36.35
CA LEU A 222 -22.27 -41.91 -36.43
C LEU A 222 -21.83 -40.95 -35.30
N ALA A 223 -21.66 -41.46 -34.09
CA ALA A 223 -21.20 -40.69 -32.92
C ALA A 223 -19.74 -40.23 -33.03
N LEU A 224 -18.92 -40.92 -33.84
CA LEU A 224 -17.53 -40.56 -34.09
C LEU A 224 -17.40 -39.35 -35.03
N GLY A 225 -18.31 -39.23 -36.01
CA GLY A 225 -18.42 -38.09 -36.93
C GLY A 225 -19.41 -37.00 -36.51
N ALA A 226 -20.05 -37.12 -35.34
CA ALA A 226 -21.07 -36.19 -34.89
C ALA A 226 -20.50 -34.82 -34.49
N LEU A 227 -21.22 -33.74 -34.81
CA LEU A 227 -20.94 -32.41 -34.26
C LEU A 227 -21.20 -32.42 -32.76
N LYS A 228 -20.16 -32.15 -31.97
CA LYS A 228 -20.21 -32.04 -30.51
C LYS A 228 -20.05 -30.57 -30.10
N ARG A 229 -20.90 -30.08 -29.21
CA ARG A 229 -20.76 -28.76 -28.55
C ARG A 229 -20.62 -28.93 -27.04
N PRO A 230 -19.68 -28.23 -26.38
CA PRO A 230 -19.54 -28.31 -24.93
C PRO A 230 -20.76 -27.68 -24.23
N PRO A 231 -21.21 -28.20 -23.07
CA PRO A 231 -22.42 -27.70 -22.42
C PRO A 231 -22.27 -26.25 -21.96
N ALA A 232 -21.05 -25.78 -21.65
CA ALA A 232 -20.79 -24.38 -21.31
C ALA A 232 -21.06 -23.39 -22.46
N GLU A 233 -20.84 -23.77 -23.72
CA GLU A 233 -21.12 -22.90 -24.88
C GLU A 233 -22.63 -22.68 -25.02
N GLU A 234 -23.42 -23.76 -24.99
CA GLU A 234 -24.86 -23.68 -25.13
C GLU A 234 -25.53 -23.12 -23.87
N TYR A 235 -24.96 -23.32 -22.68
CA TYR A 235 -25.40 -22.65 -21.46
C TYR A 235 -25.24 -21.13 -21.58
N PHE A 236 -24.05 -20.64 -21.97
CA PHE A 236 -23.81 -19.21 -22.14
C PHE A 236 -24.71 -18.61 -23.23
N ASN A 237 -24.70 -19.20 -24.42
CA ASN A 237 -25.41 -18.65 -25.58
C ASN A 237 -26.93 -18.79 -25.45
N ASN A 238 -27.49 -19.95 -25.07
CA ASN A 238 -28.94 -20.20 -25.09
C ASN A 238 -29.62 -19.81 -23.77
N PHE A 239 -29.01 -20.15 -22.62
CA PHE A 239 -29.61 -19.89 -21.31
C PHE A 239 -29.30 -18.47 -20.80
N VAL A 240 -28.01 -18.16 -20.60
CA VAL A 240 -27.58 -16.89 -19.98
C VAL A 240 -27.92 -15.70 -20.88
N LEU A 241 -27.37 -15.68 -22.11
CA LEU A 241 -27.63 -14.62 -23.09
C LEU A 241 -29.00 -14.81 -23.78
N GLY A 242 -29.36 -16.04 -24.13
CA GLY A 242 -30.45 -16.31 -25.08
C GLY A 242 -30.24 -15.58 -26.40
N LEU A 243 -29.04 -15.72 -26.97
CA LEU A 243 -28.54 -14.95 -28.09
C LEU A 243 -29.52 -14.94 -29.28
N SER A 244 -29.81 -13.75 -29.81
CA SER A 244 -30.58 -13.58 -31.05
C SER A 244 -29.80 -14.05 -32.28
N LYS A 245 -30.40 -14.08 -33.47
CA LYS A 245 -29.65 -14.44 -34.70
C LYS A 245 -28.67 -13.36 -35.18
N GLY A 246 -28.84 -12.13 -34.69
CA GLY A 246 -28.12 -10.94 -35.12
C GLY A 246 -28.54 -9.68 -34.35
N ILE A 247 -27.87 -8.56 -34.60
CA ILE A 247 -28.12 -7.28 -33.93
C ILE A 247 -29.48 -6.65 -34.33
N GLU A 248 -30.03 -7.06 -35.47
CA GLU A 248 -31.35 -6.67 -35.98
C GLU A 248 -32.50 -7.20 -35.10
N GLU A 249 -32.35 -8.42 -34.57
CA GLU A 249 -33.31 -9.08 -33.69
C GLU A 249 -33.02 -8.71 -32.23
N THR A 250 -33.40 -7.51 -31.77
CA THR A 250 -33.09 -7.06 -30.39
C THR A 250 -33.62 -8.00 -29.30
N GLY A 251 -34.82 -8.55 -29.49
CA GLY A 251 -35.49 -9.42 -28.53
C GLY A 251 -35.97 -8.68 -27.27
N SER A 252 -36.04 -9.39 -26.15
CA SER A 252 -36.48 -8.89 -24.85
C SER A 252 -35.32 -8.78 -23.86
N ILE A 253 -35.53 -8.06 -22.75
CA ILE A 253 -34.57 -7.93 -21.65
C ILE A 253 -34.55 -9.23 -20.84
N LYS A 254 -33.36 -9.84 -20.70
CA LYS A 254 -33.10 -10.96 -19.79
C LYS A 254 -33.15 -10.46 -18.35
N LEU A 255 -34.28 -10.62 -17.68
CA LEU A 255 -34.52 -10.15 -16.32
C LEU A 255 -33.47 -10.62 -15.29
N SER A 256 -32.91 -11.82 -15.47
CA SER A 256 -31.80 -12.34 -14.67
C SER A 256 -30.52 -11.51 -14.82
N LEU A 257 -30.16 -11.11 -16.05
CA LEU A 257 -29.02 -10.25 -16.33
C LEU A 257 -29.28 -8.80 -15.89
N ALA A 258 -30.50 -8.30 -16.06
CA ALA A 258 -30.89 -6.98 -15.54
C ALA A 258 -30.76 -6.92 -14.01
N ALA A 259 -31.19 -7.97 -13.28
CA ALA A 259 -30.99 -8.05 -11.83
C ALA A 259 -29.51 -8.13 -11.43
N CYS A 260 -28.68 -8.88 -12.17
CA CYS A 260 -27.24 -8.94 -11.92
C CYS A 260 -26.53 -7.61 -12.24
N LEU A 261 -27.00 -6.87 -13.27
CA LEU A 261 -26.52 -5.54 -13.61
C LEU A 261 -26.93 -4.48 -12.58
N PHE A 262 -28.14 -4.58 -12.02
CA PHE A 262 -28.57 -3.76 -10.90
C PHE A 262 -27.68 -4.00 -9.67
N LEU A 263 -27.36 -5.25 -9.36
CA LEU A 263 -26.42 -5.58 -8.29
C LEU A 263 -24.99 -5.09 -8.58
N ALA A 264 -24.50 -5.22 -9.82
CA ALA A 264 -23.21 -4.69 -10.24
C ALA A 264 -23.12 -3.17 -9.99
N TRP A 265 -24.11 -2.40 -10.46
CA TRP A 265 -24.19 -0.96 -10.19
C TRP A 265 -24.36 -0.62 -8.71
N THR A 266 -25.06 -1.45 -7.94
CA THR A 266 -25.19 -1.29 -6.48
C THR A 266 -23.85 -1.49 -5.77
N ILE A 267 -23.07 -2.52 -6.13
CA ILE A 267 -21.72 -2.75 -5.58
C ILE A 267 -20.80 -1.58 -5.93
N VAL A 268 -20.77 -1.17 -7.20
CA VAL A 268 -19.94 -0.04 -7.66
C VAL A 268 -20.31 1.25 -6.91
N PHE A 269 -21.61 1.56 -6.75
CA PHE A 269 -22.09 2.68 -5.96
C PHE A 269 -21.64 2.62 -4.49
N LEU A 270 -21.76 1.46 -3.83
CA LEU A 270 -21.37 1.30 -2.43
C LEU A 270 -19.85 1.49 -2.25
N CYS A 271 -19.04 0.94 -3.15
CA CYS A 271 -17.59 1.11 -3.13
C CYS A 271 -17.17 2.57 -3.38
N LEU A 272 -17.87 3.30 -4.25
CA LEU A 272 -17.59 4.70 -4.60
C LEU A 272 -18.42 5.75 -3.85
N CYS A 273 -19.22 5.39 -2.83
CA CYS A 273 -20.12 6.35 -2.18
C CYS A 273 -19.40 7.59 -1.59
N LYS A 274 -18.15 7.42 -1.14
CA LYS A 274 -17.24 8.52 -0.71
C LYS A 274 -16.10 8.79 -1.72
N GLY A 275 -16.20 8.24 -2.93
CA GLY A 275 -15.14 8.26 -3.94
C GLY A 275 -13.84 7.60 -3.48
N VAL A 276 -12.70 8.16 -3.89
CA VAL A 276 -11.33 7.72 -3.56
C VAL A 276 -11.07 7.38 -2.08
N GLN A 277 -11.78 8.00 -1.12
CA GLN A 277 -11.63 7.67 0.31
C GLN A 277 -12.24 6.31 0.71
N SER A 278 -13.19 5.81 -0.08
CA SER A 278 -13.84 4.51 0.09
C SER A 278 -13.24 3.46 -0.84
N SER A 279 -13.17 3.73 -2.15
CA SER A 279 -12.58 2.80 -3.11
C SER A 279 -11.10 2.54 -2.80
N GLY A 280 -10.36 3.56 -2.37
CA GLY A 280 -8.98 3.44 -1.88
C GLY A 280 -8.79 2.52 -0.66
N LYS A 281 -9.86 2.00 -0.04
CA LYS A 281 -9.80 0.91 0.96
C LYS A 281 -10.31 -0.42 0.41
N VAL A 282 -11.29 -0.41 -0.50
CA VAL A 282 -11.76 -1.61 -1.20
C VAL A 282 -10.63 -2.26 -2.03
N VAL A 283 -9.77 -1.46 -2.66
CA VAL A 283 -8.65 -1.94 -3.50
C VAL A 283 -7.59 -2.79 -2.77
N TYR A 284 -7.53 -2.76 -1.44
CA TYR A 284 -6.67 -3.71 -0.71
C TYR A 284 -7.18 -5.15 -0.79
N PHE A 285 -8.48 -5.36 -1.05
CA PHE A 285 -9.03 -6.66 -1.40
C PHE A 285 -9.09 -6.83 -2.92
N THR A 286 -9.75 -5.93 -3.65
CA THR A 286 -10.05 -6.13 -5.08
C THR A 286 -8.79 -6.17 -5.96
N ALA A 287 -7.75 -5.39 -5.67
CA ALA A 287 -6.52 -5.43 -6.45
C ALA A 287 -5.58 -6.60 -6.04
N LEU A 288 -5.66 -7.11 -4.80
CA LEU A 288 -4.75 -8.15 -4.30
C LEU A 288 -5.31 -9.58 -4.40
N PHE A 289 -6.62 -9.76 -4.26
CA PHE A 289 -7.28 -11.06 -4.34
C PHE A 289 -7.04 -11.79 -5.68
N PRO A 290 -7.03 -11.14 -6.86
CA PRO A 290 -6.67 -11.78 -8.12
C PRO A 290 -5.31 -12.46 -8.11
N TYR A 291 -4.29 -11.86 -7.48
CA TYR A 291 -2.96 -12.48 -7.38
C TYR A 291 -2.98 -13.75 -6.52
N VAL A 292 -3.79 -13.78 -5.45
CA VAL A 292 -3.98 -14.99 -4.62
C VAL A 292 -4.63 -16.11 -5.44
N VAL A 293 -5.68 -15.80 -6.20
CA VAL A 293 -6.36 -16.79 -7.06
C VAL A 293 -5.47 -17.23 -8.22
N LEU A 294 -4.75 -16.33 -8.89
CA LEU A 294 -3.80 -16.69 -9.95
C LEU A 294 -2.68 -17.60 -9.42
N VAL A 295 -2.18 -17.41 -8.19
CA VAL A 295 -1.19 -18.33 -7.59
C VAL A 295 -1.81 -19.70 -7.28
N ILE A 296 -3.04 -19.75 -6.76
CA ILE A 296 -3.76 -21.01 -6.50
C ILE A 296 -4.03 -21.76 -7.82
N LEU A 297 -4.46 -21.06 -8.86
CA LEU A 297 -4.73 -21.61 -10.19
C LEU A 297 -3.43 -21.98 -10.93
N PHE A 298 -2.32 -21.27 -10.71
CA PHE A 298 -1.00 -21.67 -11.19
C PHE A 298 -0.59 -23.02 -10.60
N VAL A 299 -0.60 -23.13 -9.27
CA VAL A 299 -0.22 -24.36 -8.56
C VAL A 299 -1.15 -25.50 -8.95
N ARG A 300 -2.47 -25.28 -9.09
CA ARG A 300 -3.36 -26.33 -9.59
C ARG A 300 -3.07 -26.69 -11.05
N GLY A 301 -2.94 -25.69 -11.92
CA GLY A 301 -2.73 -25.86 -13.36
C GLY A 301 -1.48 -26.68 -13.68
N VAL A 302 -0.34 -26.38 -13.06
CA VAL A 302 0.91 -27.13 -13.29
C VAL A 302 0.89 -28.56 -12.72
N THR A 303 -0.10 -28.92 -11.90
CA THR A 303 -0.29 -30.31 -11.39
C THR A 303 -1.25 -31.15 -12.24
N LEU A 304 -1.78 -30.62 -13.33
CA LEU A 304 -2.66 -31.34 -14.25
C LEU A 304 -1.85 -32.05 -15.36
N PRO A 305 -2.31 -33.22 -15.86
CA PRO A 305 -1.72 -33.82 -17.06
C PRO A 305 -1.87 -32.86 -18.26
N GLY A 306 -0.98 -32.95 -19.25
CA GLY A 306 -1.00 -32.06 -20.42
C GLY A 306 -0.58 -30.60 -20.19
N ALA A 307 -0.49 -30.12 -18.94
CA ALA A 307 -0.17 -28.72 -18.63
C ALA A 307 1.19 -28.25 -19.19
N SER A 308 2.17 -29.15 -19.25
CA SER A 308 3.47 -28.89 -19.87
C SER A 308 3.37 -28.59 -21.38
N THR A 309 2.46 -29.25 -22.09
CA THR A 309 2.21 -29.02 -23.54
C THR A 309 1.68 -27.61 -23.75
N GLY A 310 0.69 -27.18 -22.96
CA GLY A 310 0.13 -25.83 -23.05
C GLY A 310 1.13 -24.73 -22.68
N ILE A 311 1.93 -24.92 -21.62
CA ILE A 311 2.99 -23.97 -21.24
C ILE A 311 4.08 -23.89 -22.32
N LEU A 312 4.49 -25.02 -22.91
CA LEU A 312 5.44 -25.03 -24.03
C LEU A 312 4.86 -24.31 -25.25
N PHE A 313 3.58 -24.51 -25.54
CA PHE A 313 2.86 -23.84 -26.62
C PHE A 313 2.81 -22.31 -26.45
N TYR A 314 2.59 -21.84 -25.21
CA TYR A 314 2.65 -20.41 -24.85
C TYR A 314 4.05 -19.80 -25.00
N LEU A 315 5.09 -20.52 -24.58
CA LEU A 315 6.45 -19.99 -24.48
C LEU A 315 7.32 -20.18 -25.73
N THR A 316 6.96 -21.08 -26.65
CA THR A 316 7.73 -21.33 -27.88
C THR A 316 7.71 -20.09 -28.79
N PRO A 317 8.87 -19.51 -29.16
CA PRO A 317 8.90 -18.30 -29.97
C PRO A 317 8.94 -18.60 -31.48
N ASP A 318 7.95 -18.12 -32.24
CA ASP A 318 8.08 -18.02 -33.70
C ASP A 318 8.63 -16.64 -34.10
N TRP A 319 9.92 -16.62 -34.41
CA TRP A 319 10.65 -15.43 -34.85
C TRP A 319 10.13 -14.86 -36.19
N LYS A 320 9.43 -15.64 -37.02
CA LYS A 320 8.87 -15.16 -38.30
C LYS A 320 7.74 -14.15 -38.08
N GLN A 321 6.95 -14.32 -37.03
CA GLN A 321 5.83 -13.43 -36.70
C GLN A 321 6.29 -12.00 -36.38
N LEU A 322 7.53 -11.79 -35.93
CA LEU A 322 8.07 -10.44 -35.68
C LEU A 322 8.21 -9.59 -36.95
N ALA A 323 8.21 -10.19 -38.14
CA ALA A 323 8.20 -9.48 -39.42
C ALA A 323 6.79 -9.03 -39.86
N ASN A 324 5.73 -9.50 -39.20
CA ASN A 324 4.35 -9.12 -39.50
C ASN A 324 3.98 -7.81 -38.78
N ALA A 325 3.52 -6.80 -39.52
CA ALA A 325 3.15 -5.51 -38.92
C ALA A 325 1.95 -5.61 -37.96
N GLN A 326 1.00 -6.53 -38.22
CA GLN A 326 -0.16 -6.77 -37.35
C GLN A 326 0.27 -7.12 -35.92
N VAL A 327 1.36 -7.89 -35.76
CA VAL A 327 1.89 -8.31 -34.46
C VAL A 327 2.33 -7.11 -33.60
N TRP A 328 2.89 -6.07 -34.22
CA TRP A 328 3.24 -4.82 -33.55
C TRP A 328 2.01 -3.94 -33.28
N GLY A 329 1.00 -3.99 -34.15
CA GLY A 329 -0.30 -3.34 -33.95
C GLY A 329 -1.06 -3.92 -32.74
N ASP A 330 -1.22 -5.24 -32.69
CA ASP A 330 -1.86 -5.97 -31.58
C ASP A 330 -1.13 -5.74 -30.26
N ALA A 331 0.21 -5.77 -30.26
CA ALA A 331 1.04 -5.45 -29.10
C ALA A 331 0.76 -4.02 -28.58
N ALA A 332 0.69 -3.03 -29.47
CA ALA A 332 0.41 -1.65 -29.09
C ALA A 332 -1.03 -1.46 -28.58
N VAL A 333 -2.01 -2.03 -29.27
CA VAL A 333 -3.43 -1.97 -28.89
C VAL A 333 -3.63 -2.63 -27.51
N GLN A 334 -3.01 -3.78 -27.25
CA GLN A 334 -3.06 -4.42 -25.93
C GLN A 334 -2.43 -3.55 -24.83
N ILE A 335 -1.35 -2.81 -25.12
CA ILE A 335 -0.76 -1.84 -24.16
C ILE A 335 -1.70 -0.66 -23.87
N PHE A 336 -2.42 -0.16 -24.88
CA PHE A 336 -3.44 0.87 -24.70
C PHE A 336 -4.62 0.39 -23.85
N PHE A 337 -5.16 -0.81 -24.11
CA PHE A 337 -6.24 -1.38 -23.30
C PHE A 337 -5.80 -1.83 -21.90
N ALA A 338 -4.51 -2.15 -21.69
CA ALA A 338 -3.99 -2.52 -20.38
C ALA A 338 -3.71 -1.28 -19.49
N LEU A 339 -2.88 -0.33 -19.95
CA LEU A 339 -2.52 0.83 -19.13
C LEU A 339 -3.58 1.95 -19.12
N SER A 340 -4.56 1.90 -20.05
CA SER A 340 -5.60 2.92 -20.26
C SER A 340 -5.12 4.39 -20.40
N PRO A 341 -4.01 4.69 -21.12
CA PRO A 341 -3.57 6.07 -21.34
C PRO A 341 -4.48 6.82 -22.33
N ALA A 342 -4.67 8.11 -22.09
CA ALA A 342 -5.57 9.02 -22.81
C ALA A 342 -7.08 8.72 -22.64
N TRP A 343 -7.46 7.98 -21.58
CA TRP A 343 -8.85 7.78 -21.16
C TRP A 343 -9.29 8.83 -20.11
N GLY A 344 -8.34 9.59 -19.55
CA GLY A 344 -8.59 10.56 -18.47
C GLY A 344 -8.66 9.93 -17.06
N GLY A 345 -8.64 8.60 -16.95
CA GLY A 345 -8.59 7.89 -15.66
C GLY A 345 -7.30 8.13 -14.91
N LEU A 346 -6.16 8.13 -15.61
CA LEU A 346 -4.84 8.40 -15.01
C LEU A 346 -4.74 9.85 -14.49
N ILE A 347 -5.23 10.83 -15.26
CA ILE A 347 -5.36 12.23 -14.82
C ILE A 347 -6.25 12.31 -13.58
N THR A 348 -7.40 11.63 -13.57
CA THR A 348 -8.34 11.66 -12.44
C THR A 348 -7.71 11.07 -11.16
N LEU A 349 -7.17 9.85 -11.21
CA LEU A 349 -6.60 9.19 -10.04
C LEU A 349 -5.39 9.95 -9.47
N SER A 350 -4.55 10.52 -10.34
CA SER A 350 -3.41 11.35 -9.92
C SER A 350 -3.80 12.73 -9.39
N SER A 351 -4.95 13.30 -9.82
CA SER A 351 -5.46 14.59 -9.32
C SER A 351 -5.77 14.63 -7.81
N TYR A 352 -5.81 13.46 -7.17
CA TYR A 352 -6.05 13.28 -5.73
C TYR A 352 -4.77 13.02 -4.92
N ASN A 353 -3.60 12.99 -5.58
CA ASN A 353 -2.29 12.84 -4.92
C ASN A 353 -1.84 14.13 -4.23
N LYS A 354 -0.95 13.97 -3.24
CA LYS A 354 -0.15 15.08 -2.72
C LYS A 354 0.83 15.53 -3.80
N PHE A 355 0.98 16.85 -3.98
CA PHE A 355 1.82 17.45 -5.04
C PHE A 355 3.25 16.89 -5.11
N SER A 356 3.85 16.56 -3.97
CA SER A 356 5.21 15.99 -3.84
C SER A 356 5.29 14.46 -3.96
N ASN A 357 4.21 13.76 -4.32
CA ASN A 357 4.23 12.31 -4.54
C ASN A 357 5.08 11.95 -5.78
N ASN A 358 5.76 10.80 -5.74
CA ASN A 358 6.76 10.44 -6.76
C ASN A 358 6.11 9.69 -7.95
N CYS A 359 5.25 10.37 -8.70
CA CYS A 359 4.51 9.84 -9.85
C CYS A 359 5.37 9.03 -10.83
N TYR A 360 6.64 9.42 -11.02
CA TYR A 360 7.63 8.70 -11.83
C TYR A 360 8.00 7.30 -11.30
N LYS A 361 8.05 7.12 -9.98
CA LYS A 361 8.24 5.79 -9.39
C LYS A 361 6.96 4.95 -9.51
N ASP A 362 5.80 5.59 -9.33
CA ASP A 362 4.51 4.89 -9.34
C ASP A 362 4.17 4.38 -10.75
N SER A 363 4.45 5.15 -11.81
CA SER A 363 4.29 4.71 -13.20
C SER A 363 5.22 3.55 -13.57
N LEU A 364 6.49 3.59 -13.14
CA LEU A 364 7.45 2.49 -13.34
C LEU A 364 7.01 1.19 -12.65
N ILE A 365 6.49 1.29 -11.42
CA ILE A 365 6.00 0.13 -10.67
C ILE A 365 4.82 -0.52 -11.40
N VAL A 366 3.80 0.26 -11.78
CA VAL A 366 2.60 -0.28 -12.42
C VAL A 366 2.90 -0.81 -13.83
N ALA A 367 3.76 -0.15 -14.60
CA ALA A 367 4.19 -0.64 -15.90
C ALA A 367 4.94 -2.00 -15.81
N PHE A 368 5.79 -2.19 -14.80
CA PHE A 368 6.42 -3.48 -14.54
C PHE A 368 5.41 -4.55 -14.09
N CYS A 369 4.54 -4.22 -13.13
CA CYS A 369 3.52 -5.15 -12.62
C CYS A 369 2.52 -5.56 -13.72
N ASN A 370 2.17 -4.67 -14.65
CA ASN A 370 1.31 -4.99 -15.80
C ASN A 370 1.93 -6.07 -16.70
N ILE A 371 3.23 -5.99 -17.02
CA ILE A 371 3.93 -7.03 -17.79
C ILE A 371 3.98 -8.33 -16.97
N ALA A 372 4.41 -8.26 -15.71
CA ALA A 372 4.57 -9.43 -14.85
C ALA A 372 3.25 -10.19 -14.67
N THR A 373 2.13 -9.48 -14.48
CA THR A 373 0.80 -10.09 -14.28
C THR A 373 0.25 -10.66 -15.57
N SER A 374 0.42 -9.96 -16.70
CA SER A 374 0.07 -10.47 -18.03
C SER A 374 0.78 -11.79 -18.34
N PHE A 375 2.11 -11.84 -18.13
CA PHE A 375 2.91 -13.04 -18.34
C PHE A 375 2.53 -14.18 -17.39
N PHE A 376 2.34 -13.88 -16.10
CA PHE A 376 1.94 -14.89 -15.11
C PHE A 376 0.53 -15.44 -15.36
N ALA A 377 -0.43 -14.59 -15.71
CA ALA A 377 -1.76 -15.03 -16.13
C ALA A 377 -1.72 -15.88 -17.42
N GLY A 378 -0.80 -15.57 -18.35
CA GLY A 378 -0.51 -16.43 -19.50
C GLY A 378 -0.11 -17.85 -19.10
N LEU A 379 0.85 -17.99 -18.17
CA LEU A 379 1.26 -19.30 -17.64
C LEU A 379 0.11 -20.05 -16.95
N VAL A 380 -0.71 -19.35 -16.15
CA VAL A 380 -1.92 -19.94 -15.53
C VAL A 380 -2.88 -20.48 -16.59
N ILE A 381 -3.32 -19.63 -17.51
CA ILE A 381 -4.32 -19.97 -18.51
C ILE A 381 -3.82 -21.11 -19.42
N PHE A 382 -2.59 -21.05 -19.93
CA PHE A 382 -2.08 -22.09 -20.81
C PHE A 382 -1.77 -23.42 -20.11
N SER A 383 -1.45 -23.43 -18.81
CA SER A 383 -1.37 -24.69 -18.05
C SER A 383 -2.73 -25.40 -17.98
N ILE A 384 -3.81 -24.64 -17.85
CA ILE A 384 -5.20 -25.12 -17.74
C ILE A 384 -5.76 -25.51 -19.11
N ILE A 385 -5.44 -24.77 -20.18
CA ILE A 385 -5.81 -25.13 -21.57
C ILE A 385 -5.00 -26.35 -22.05
N GLY A 386 -3.72 -26.49 -21.67
CA GLY A 386 -2.91 -27.68 -21.99
C GLY A 386 -3.49 -28.98 -21.42
N PHE A 387 -4.07 -28.90 -20.22
CA PHE A 387 -4.88 -29.98 -19.66
C PHE A 387 -6.16 -30.25 -20.48
N LEU A 388 -6.94 -29.22 -20.82
CA LEU A 388 -8.15 -29.39 -21.63
C LEU A 388 -7.86 -30.05 -23.00
N ALA A 389 -6.79 -29.63 -23.68
CA ALA A 389 -6.35 -30.21 -24.95
C ALA A 389 -6.01 -31.71 -24.81
N HIS A 390 -5.33 -32.08 -23.72
CA HIS A 390 -4.98 -33.47 -23.39
C HIS A 390 -6.22 -34.34 -23.12
N GLU A 391 -7.14 -33.88 -22.26
CA GLU A 391 -8.37 -34.61 -21.93
C GLU A 391 -9.32 -34.76 -23.14
N LEU A 392 -9.34 -33.77 -24.04
CA LEU A 392 -10.15 -33.81 -25.26
C LEU A 392 -9.47 -34.55 -26.42
N ASN A 393 -8.18 -34.91 -26.28
CA ASN A 393 -7.33 -35.47 -27.34
C ASN A 393 -7.37 -34.62 -28.63
N VAL A 394 -7.19 -33.29 -28.48
CA VAL A 394 -7.13 -32.31 -29.58
C VAL A 394 -5.92 -31.39 -29.44
N ASP A 395 -5.50 -30.78 -30.54
CA ASP A 395 -4.46 -29.75 -30.55
C ASP A 395 -4.87 -28.54 -29.71
N VAL A 396 -3.92 -27.95 -28.98
CA VAL A 396 -4.13 -26.78 -28.11
C VAL A 396 -4.82 -25.63 -28.86
N GLU A 397 -4.54 -25.45 -30.14
CA GLU A 397 -5.14 -24.44 -31.02
C GLU A 397 -6.67 -24.52 -31.08
N LYS A 398 -7.25 -25.72 -30.99
CA LYS A 398 -8.69 -25.96 -31.14
C LYS A 398 -9.50 -25.65 -29.87
N VAL A 399 -8.82 -25.36 -28.76
CA VAL A 399 -9.42 -25.05 -27.45
C VAL A 399 -9.04 -23.66 -26.92
N VAL A 400 -8.30 -22.87 -27.70
CA VAL A 400 -7.96 -21.47 -27.38
C VAL A 400 -9.01 -20.53 -28.00
N ASP A 401 -9.70 -19.78 -27.15
CA ASP A 401 -10.62 -18.69 -27.51
C ASP A 401 -10.19 -17.36 -26.83
N GLN A 402 -10.89 -16.26 -27.09
CA GLN A 402 -10.54 -14.92 -26.60
C GLN A 402 -11.69 -14.21 -25.87
N GLY A 403 -11.33 -13.33 -24.93
CA GLY A 403 -12.28 -12.43 -24.26
C GLY A 403 -13.38 -13.18 -23.51
N ALA A 404 -14.64 -12.80 -23.79
CA ALA A 404 -15.80 -13.36 -23.10
C ALA A 404 -15.96 -14.88 -23.28
N GLY A 405 -15.62 -15.44 -24.44
CA GLY A 405 -15.71 -16.89 -24.65
C GLY A 405 -14.68 -17.67 -23.80
N LEU A 406 -13.45 -17.16 -23.69
CA LEU A 406 -12.44 -17.75 -22.81
C LEU A 406 -12.87 -17.78 -21.33
N ALA A 407 -13.56 -16.74 -20.84
CA ALA A 407 -13.97 -16.64 -19.43
C ALA A 407 -15.34 -17.27 -19.10
N PHE A 408 -16.30 -17.29 -20.03
CA PHE A 408 -17.67 -17.77 -19.77
C PHE A 408 -18.02 -19.09 -20.49
N ILE A 409 -17.16 -19.57 -21.40
CA ILE A 409 -17.29 -20.87 -22.08
C ILE A 409 -16.10 -21.78 -21.72
N VAL A 410 -14.89 -21.41 -22.12
CA VAL A 410 -13.71 -22.31 -22.03
C VAL A 410 -13.30 -22.58 -20.59
N TYR A 411 -13.06 -21.55 -19.77
CA TYR A 411 -12.65 -21.78 -18.37
C TYR A 411 -13.73 -22.53 -17.55
N PRO A 412 -15.03 -22.22 -17.65
CA PRO A 412 -16.09 -22.98 -16.97
C PRO A 412 -16.17 -24.44 -17.42
N GLU A 413 -15.90 -24.73 -18.69
CA GLU A 413 -15.77 -26.08 -19.25
C GLU A 413 -14.53 -26.82 -18.68
N VAL A 414 -13.42 -26.16 -18.38
CA VAL A 414 -12.30 -26.84 -17.68
C VAL A 414 -12.64 -27.11 -16.21
N VAL A 415 -13.32 -26.19 -15.54
CA VAL A 415 -13.65 -26.33 -14.11
C VAL A 415 -14.53 -27.55 -13.83
N THR A 416 -15.43 -27.93 -14.72
CA THR A 416 -16.28 -29.14 -14.54
C THR A 416 -15.46 -30.44 -14.48
N ARG A 417 -14.24 -30.46 -15.03
CA ARG A 417 -13.27 -31.58 -14.94
C ARG A 417 -12.43 -31.56 -13.66
N LEU A 418 -12.49 -30.49 -12.84
CA LEU A 418 -11.72 -30.40 -11.60
C LEU A 418 -12.48 -31.02 -10.42
N PRO A 419 -11.80 -31.76 -9.52
CA PRO A 419 -12.43 -32.27 -8.30
C PRO A 419 -12.87 -31.12 -7.40
N VAL A 420 -14.09 -31.21 -6.88
CA VAL A 420 -14.78 -30.13 -6.14
C VAL A 420 -14.97 -28.87 -7.01
N SER A 421 -15.45 -29.06 -8.24
CA SER A 421 -15.65 -28.02 -9.26
C SER A 421 -16.34 -26.71 -8.79
N PRO A 422 -17.33 -26.70 -7.87
CA PRO A 422 -17.94 -25.46 -7.38
C PRO A 422 -16.94 -24.49 -6.73
N VAL A 423 -15.92 -25.00 -6.01
CA VAL A 423 -14.93 -24.17 -5.32
C VAL A 423 -14.04 -23.42 -6.33
N TRP A 424 -13.59 -24.12 -7.38
CA TRP A 424 -12.79 -23.52 -8.45
C TRP A 424 -13.58 -22.50 -9.28
N ALA A 425 -14.88 -22.75 -9.48
CA ALA A 425 -15.79 -21.80 -10.15
C ALA A 425 -15.96 -20.52 -9.32
N VAL A 426 -16.33 -20.64 -8.03
CA VAL A 426 -16.49 -19.48 -7.14
C VAL A 426 -15.20 -18.65 -7.04
N LEU A 427 -14.04 -19.29 -6.83
CA LEU A 427 -12.75 -18.57 -6.75
C LEU A 427 -12.45 -17.78 -8.03
N PHE A 428 -12.69 -18.37 -9.20
CA PHE A 428 -12.46 -17.71 -10.48
C PHE A 428 -13.44 -16.56 -10.75
N PHE A 429 -14.74 -16.75 -10.53
CA PHE A 429 -15.71 -15.67 -10.77
C PHE A 429 -15.59 -14.55 -9.73
N VAL A 430 -15.17 -14.82 -8.49
CA VAL A 430 -14.79 -13.75 -7.56
C VAL A 430 -13.53 -13.02 -8.04
N MET A 431 -12.51 -13.73 -8.57
CA MET A 431 -11.34 -13.08 -9.19
C MET A 431 -11.75 -12.15 -10.35
N LEU A 432 -12.55 -12.64 -11.31
CA LEU A 432 -13.03 -11.81 -12.42
C LEU A 432 -13.86 -10.62 -11.93
N LEU A 433 -14.68 -10.81 -10.89
CA LEU A 433 -15.49 -9.74 -10.29
C LEU A 433 -14.56 -8.66 -9.71
N THR A 434 -13.52 -9.04 -8.98
CA THR A 434 -12.54 -8.10 -8.43
C THR A 434 -11.74 -7.35 -9.51
N LEU A 435 -11.31 -8.04 -10.58
CA LEU A 435 -10.63 -7.43 -11.73
C LEU A 435 -11.54 -6.49 -12.55
N GLY A 436 -12.83 -6.78 -12.63
CA GLY A 436 -13.80 -5.89 -13.27
C GLY A 436 -14.09 -4.65 -12.43
N LEU A 437 -14.31 -4.82 -11.12
CA LEU A 437 -14.69 -3.72 -10.22
C LEU A 437 -13.64 -2.61 -10.18
N ASP A 438 -12.34 -2.94 -10.12
CA ASP A 438 -11.29 -1.90 -10.03
C ASP A 438 -11.19 -1.02 -11.29
N SER A 439 -11.33 -1.60 -12.49
CA SER A 439 -11.39 -0.81 -13.72
C SER A 439 -12.65 0.07 -13.75
N GLN A 440 -13.80 -0.48 -13.34
CA GLN A 440 -15.08 0.25 -13.28
C GLN A 440 -15.06 1.38 -12.24
N PHE A 441 -14.34 1.23 -11.12
CA PHE A 441 -14.16 2.30 -10.13
C PHE A 441 -13.45 3.52 -10.73
N ALA A 442 -12.40 3.31 -11.52
CA ALA A 442 -11.65 4.38 -12.16
C ALA A 442 -12.48 5.09 -13.24
N LEU A 443 -13.22 4.34 -14.08
CA LEU A 443 -14.11 4.90 -15.10
C LEU A 443 -15.22 5.77 -14.47
N MET A 444 -15.87 5.27 -13.41
CA MET A 444 -16.95 6.01 -12.76
C MET A 444 -16.46 7.22 -11.97
N GLU A 445 -15.37 7.12 -11.19
CA GLU A 445 -14.80 8.30 -10.49
C GLU A 445 -14.29 9.34 -11.52
N THR A 446 -13.88 8.94 -12.72
CA THR A 446 -13.54 9.86 -13.83
C THR A 446 -14.74 10.70 -14.28
N VAL A 447 -15.89 10.07 -14.55
CA VAL A 447 -17.14 10.77 -14.87
C VAL A 447 -17.62 11.64 -13.70
N THR A 448 -17.63 11.10 -12.47
CA THR A 448 -18.04 11.83 -11.26
C THR A 448 -17.14 13.03 -10.98
N THR A 449 -15.82 12.90 -11.14
CA THR A 449 -14.86 14.00 -10.91
C THR A 449 -15.07 15.13 -11.91
N ALA A 450 -15.33 14.82 -13.19
CA ALA A 450 -15.63 15.83 -14.19
C ALA A 450 -16.88 16.66 -13.85
N ILE A 451 -17.90 16.05 -13.23
CA ILE A 451 -19.09 16.76 -12.73
C ILE A 451 -18.73 17.63 -11.52
N LEU A 452 -18.01 17.09 -10.53
CA LEU A 452 -17.67 17.77 -9.27
C LEU A 452 -16.61 18.89 -9.42
N ASP A 453 -15.77 18.83 -10.46
CA ASP A 453 -14.85 19.92 -10.83
C ASP A 453 -15.50 20.94 -11.79
N ARG A 454 -16.62 20.59 -12.42
CA ARG A 454 -17.44 21.53 -13.20
C ARG A 454 -18.40 22.33 -12.32
N PHE A 455 -18.91 21.72 -11.24
CA PHE A 455 -19.88 22.30 -10.32
C PHE A 455 -19.46 22.07 -8.84
N PRO A 456 -18.57 22.89 -8.27
CA PRO A 456 -18.06 22.71 -6.90
C PRO A 456 -19.15 22.59 -5.83
N ASN A 457 -20.26 23.31 -5.99
CA ASN A 457 -21.43 23.29 -5.08
C ASN A 457 -22.05 21.89 -4.91
N LEU A 458 -21.79 20.95 -5.83
CA LEU A 458 -22.24 19.55 -5.73
C LEU A 458 -21.33 18.67 -4.86
N ARG A 459 -20.14 19.14 -4.43
CA ARG A 459 -19.20 18.36 -3.60
C ARG A 459 -19.80 17.95 -2.25
N GLN A 460 -20.56 18.84 -1.61
CA GLN A 460 -21.34 18.53 -0.39
C GLN A 460 -22.38 17.42 -0.61
N TYR A 461 -22.83 17.23 -1.85
CA TYR A 461 -23.79 16.21 -2.28
C TYR A 461 -23.14 15.06 -3.05
N LYS A 462 -21.82 14.80 -2.90
CA LYS A 462 -21.09 13.78 -3.69
C LYS A 462 -21.81 12.42 -3.75
N ILE A 463 -22.36 11.94 -2.64
CA ILE A 463 -23.11 10.67 -2.59
C ILE A 463 -24.28 10.66 -3.59
N TRP A 464 -25.03 11.75 -3.68
CA TRP A 464 -26.15 11.88 -4.63
C TRP A 464 -25.67 11.97 -6.08
N VAL A 465 -24.52 12.59 -6.35
CA VAL A 465 -23.91 12.63 -7.70
C VAL A 465 -23.48 11.22 -8.13
N VAL A 466 -22.78 10.47 -7.26
CA VAL A 466 -22.39 9.07 -7.51
C VAL A 466 -23.65 8.20 -7.72
N LEU A 467 -24.68 8.36 -6.89
CA LEU A 467 -25.95 7.63 -7.05
C LEU A 467 -26.62 7.95 -8.39
N SER A 468 -26.65 9.22 -8.80
CA SER A 468 -27.25 9.65 -10.06
C SER A 468 -26.52 9.04 -11.26
N VAL A 469 -25.18 9.06 -11.26
CA VAL A 469 -24.35 8.44 -12.30
C VAL A 469 -24.58 6.92 -12.34
N ALA A 470 -24.73 6.25 -11.20
CA ALA A 470 -25.05 4.81 -11.14
C ALA A 470 -26.45 4.49 -11.69
N ILE A 471 -27.46 5.33 -11.42
CA ILE A 471 -28.82 5.16 -11.95
C ILE A 471 -28.84 5.34 -13.47
N PHE A 472 -28.21 6.39 -14.01
CA PHE A 472 -28.06 6.56 -15.46
C PHE A 472 -27.25 5.43 -16.10
N GLY A 473 -26.21 4.95 -15.41
CA GLY A 473 -25.40 3.82 -15.82
C GLY A 473 -26.18 2.50 -15.90
N TYR A 474 -27.08 2.26 -14.93
CA TYR A 474 -27.98 1.10 -14.94
C TYR A 474 -28.98 1.19 -16.11
N ILE A 475 -29.65 2.34 -16.27
CA ILE A 475 -30.65 2.55 -17.32
C ILE A 475 -30.02 2.41 -18.73
N GLY A 476 -28.84 3.01 -18.95
CA GLY A 476 -28.09 2.84 -20.20
C GLY A 476 -27.57 1.41 -20.41
N GLY A 477 -27.20 0.72 -19.32
CA GLY A 477 -26.74 -0.66 -19.35
C GLY A 477 -27.83 -1.69 -19.74
N LEU A 478 -29.11 -1.39 -19.49
CA LEU A 478 -30.22 -2.30 -19.79
C LEU A 478 -30.30 -2.72 -21.27
N GLY A 479 -29.91 -1.84 -22.21
CA GLY A 479 -29.86 -2.17 -23.64
C GLY A 479 -28.97 -3.39 -23.95
N PHE A 480 -27.87 -3.54 -23.20
CA PHE A 480 -26.95 -4.67 -23.32
C PHE A 480 -27.41 -5.93 -22.58
N THR A 481 -28.51 -5.89 -21.84
CA THR A 481 -29.15 -7.06 -21.20
C THR A 481 -30.23 -7.72 -22.07
N THR A 482 -30.35 -7.29 -23.32
CA THR A 482 -31.27 -7.87 -24.32
C THR A 482 -30.71 -9.14 -24.97
N ASN A 483 -31.54 -9.89 -25.71
CA ASN A 483 -31.09 -11.06 -26.48
C ASN A 483 -29.96 -10.71 -27.49
N SER A 484 -29.94 -9.50 -28.05
CA SER A 484 -28.85 -9.03 -28.92
C SER A 484 -27.70 -8.34 -28.19
N GLY A 485 -27.74 -8.28 -26.85
CA GLY A 485 -26.82 -7.49 -26.02
C GLY A 485 -25.33 -7.81 -26.21
N MET A 486 -25.01 -9.07 -26.56
CA MET A 486 -23.65 -9.49 -26.91
C MET A 486 -23.14 -8.84 -28.21
N TYR A 487 -24.00 -8.69 -29.22
CA TYR A 487 -23.66 -7.99 -30.46
C TYR A 487 -23.45 -6.49 -30.20
N TRP A 488 -24.29 -5.88 -29.36
CA TRP A 488 -24.11 -4.49 -28.94
C TRP A 488 -22.82 -4.27 -28.15
N LEU A 489 -22.48 -5.18 -27.22
CA LEU A 489 -21.24 -5.07 -26.45
C LEU A 489 -20.00 -5.14 -27.37
N GLN A 490 -19.95 -6.10 -28.29
CA GLN A 490 -18.80 -6.25 -29.19
C GLN A 490 -18.69 -5.10 -30.22
N LEU A 491 -19.83 -4.56 -30.67
CA LEU A 491 -19.82 -3.35 -31.50
C LEU A 491 -19.22 -2.16 -30.73
N MET A 492 -19.63 -1.94 -29.48
CA MET A 492 -19.11 -0.85 -28.67
C MET A 492 -17.63 -1.05 -28.30
N ASP A 493 -17.22 -2.26 -27.90
CA ASP A 493 -15.82 -2.59 -27.57
C ASP A 493 -14.88 -2.38 -28.76
N LYS A 494 -15.29 -2.82 -29.96
CA LYS A 494 -14.49 -2.66 -31.19
C LYS A 494 -14.29 -1.19 -31.60
N TYR A 495 -15.31 -0.34 -31.46
CA TYR A 495 -15.30 1.01 -32.05
C TYR A 495 -15.10 2.17 -31.04
N ALA A 496 -15.59 2.07 -29.80
CA ALA A 496 -15.66 3.23 -28.90
C ALA A 496 -14.29 3.75 -28.44
N ALA A 497 -13.33 2.85 -28.21
CA ALA A 497 -12.05 3.16 -27.58
C ALA A 497 -10.80 2.83 -28.42
N ASN A 498 -10.95 2.38 -29.66
CA ASN A 498 -9.80 1.97 -30.49
C ASN A 498 -9.06 3.20 -31.07
N TRP A 499 -9.48 3.71 -32.23
CA TRP A 499 -8.78 4.80 -32.92
C TRP A 499 -9.11 6.20 -32.34
N SER A 500 -10.22 6.34 -31.63
CA SER A 500 -10.62 7.57 -30.91
C SER A 500 -9.60 7.97 -29.84
N VAL A 501 -9.18 7.00 -29.01
CA VAL A 501 -8.17 7.18 -27.95
C VAL A 501 -6.80 7.48 -28.55
N LEU A 502 -6.41 6.83 -29.65
CA LEU A 502 -5.15 7.13 -30.35
C LEU A 502 -5.09 8.60 -30.82
N LEU A 503 -6.17 9.15 -31.36
CA LEU A 503 -6.24 10.57 -31.76
C LEU A 503 -6.19 11.54 -30.57
N ILE A 504 -6.80 11.18 -29.43
CA ILE A 504 -6.70 11.93 -28.17
C ILE A 504 -5.24 11.91 -27.68
N ALA A 505 -4.59 10.75 -27.62
CA ALA A 505 -3.21 10.57 -27.17
C ALA A 505 -2.18 11.30 -28.05
N ILE A 506 -2.37 11.30 -29.38
CA ILE A 506 -1.55 12.08 -30.33
C ILE A 506 -1.70 13.57 -30.04
N SER A 507 -2.95 14.03 -29.85
CA SER A 507 -3.26 15.43 -29.58
C SER A 507 -2.70 15.89 -28.22
N GLU A 508 -2.79 15.06 -27.18
CA GLU A 508 -2.18 15.26 -25.87
C GLU A 508 -0.65 15.38 -25.96
N CYS A 509 0.03 14.48 -26.69
CA CYS A 509 1.47 14.59 -26.95
C CYS A 509 1.84 15.92 -27.64
N ILE A 510 1.07 16.36 -28.64
CA ILE A 510 1.32 17.63 -29.34
C ILE A 510 1.11 18.82 -28.40
N LEU A 511 0.04 18.81 -27.59
CA LEU A 511 -0.27 19.89 -26.65
C LEU A 511 0.80 20.04 -25.57
N ILE A 512 1.20 18.93 -24.93
CA ILE A 512 2.14 18.95 -23.81
C ILE A 512 3.58 19.09 -24.30
N ALA A 513 4.01 18.34 -25.32
CA ALA A 513 5.42 18.31 -25.74
C ALA A 513 5.81 19.43 -26.71
N TRP A 514 4.89 19.92 -27.55
CA TRP A 514 5.18 20.94 -28.57
C TRP A 514 4.58 22.32 -28.25
N ILE A 515 3.30 22.41 -27.90
CA ILE A 515 2.61 23.70 -27.71
C ILE A 515 2.99 24.34 -26.36
N TYR A 516 2.89 23.59 -25.27
CA TYR A 516 3.40 24.04 -23.96
C TYR A 516 4.94 23.97 -23.89
N GLY A 517 5.49 22.86 -24.42
CA GLY A 517 6.91 22.61 -24.58
C GLY A 517 7.45 21.63 -23.54
N SER A 518 7.96 20.48 -23.99
CA SER A 518 8.37 19.36 -23.12
C SER A 518 9.36 19.76 -22.02
N GLN A 519 10.30 20.67 -22.28
CA GLN A 519 11.26 21.13 -21.26
C GLN A 519 10.61 21.95 -20.13
N ARG A 520 9.49 22.65 -20.39
CA ARG A 520 8.74 23.32 -19.31
C ARG A 520 8.08 22.29 -18.41
N PHE A 521 7.32 21.37 -19.00
CA PHE A 521 6.66 20.28 -18.29
C PHE A 521 7.64 19.40 -17.48
N LEU A 522 8.82 19.10 -18.03
CA LEU A 522 9.89 18.40 -17.30
C LEU A 522 10.46 19.21 -16.12
N ASN A 523 10.47 20.54 -16.18
CA ASN A 523 10.86 21.39 -15.06
C ASN A 523 9.75 21.43 -14.00
N ASP A 524 8.48 21.50 -14.42
CA ASP A 524 7.33 21.47 -13.51
C ASP A 524 7.25 20.13 -12.74
N ILE A 525 7.52 19.01 -13.43
CA ILE A 525 7.67 17.69 -12.81
C ILE A 525 8.83 17.67 -11.81
N GLN A 526 9.99 18.24 -12.13
CA GLN A 526 11.10 18.36 -11.18
C GLN A 526 10.77 19.26 -9.97
N GLY A 527 9.79 20.17 -10.10
CA GLY A 527 9.19 20.91 -9.00
C GLY A 527 8.34 20.04 -8.06
N MET A 528 7.70 18.99 -8.57
CA MET A 528 6.98 17.98 -7.77
C MET A 528 7.92 16.95 -7.15
N ILE A 529 8.74 16.28 -7.97
CA ILE A 529 9.46 15.05 -7.60
C ILE A 529 10.96 15.25 -7.32
N GLY A 530 11.42 16.50 -7.26
CA GLY A 530 12.82 16.90 -7.11
C GLY A 530 13.63 16.82 -8.41
N LYS A 531 14.71 17.61 -8.49
CA LYS A 531 15.64 17.69 -9.63
C LYS A 531 16.13 16.31 -10.08
N ARG A 532 16.27 16.11 -11.39
CA ARG A 532 16.70 14.85 -12.02
C ARG A 532 17.91 15.04 -12.92
N SER A 533 18.50 13.94 -13.39
CA SER A 533 19.69 13.97 -14.25
C SER A 533 19.39 14.56 -15.63
N TRP A 534 20.45 15.04 -16.30
CA TRP A 534 20.34 15.51 -17.69
C TRP A 534 19.80 14.41 -18.62
N PHE A 535 20.29 13.17 -18.49
CA PHE A 535 19.83 12.02 -19.27
C PHE A 535 18.32 11.75 -19.10
N TRP A 536 17.78 11.88 -17.88
CA TRP A 536 16.35 11.71 -17.63
C TRP A 536 15.51 12.77 -18.36
N ASN A 537 15.95 14.04 -18.35
CA ASN A 537 15.30 15.12 -19.10
C ASN A 537 15.37 14.89 -20.61
N PHE A 538 16.54 14.48 -21.13
CA PHE A 538 16.76 14.15 -22.54
C PHE A 538 15.86 13.00 -23.01
N PHE A 539 15.81 11.90 -22.25
CA PHE A 539 15.03 10.70 -22.57
C PHE A 539 13.53 11.01 -22.68
N TRP A 540 12.91 11.56 -21.63
CA TRP A 540 11.47 11.89 -21.65
C TRP A 540 11.15 13.02 -22.63
N GLY A 541 12.05 13.99 -22.78
CA GLY A 541 11.92 15.07 -23.75
C GLY A 541 11.88 14.60 -25.20
N ILE A 542 12.63 13.56 -25.56
CA ILE A 542 12.60 12.92 -26.89
C ILE A 542 11.41 11.98 -27.04
N MET A 543 11.09 11.17 -26.01
CA MET A 543 9.95 10.24 -26.05
C MET A 543 8.66 10.99 -26.35
N TRP A 544 8.31 11.99 -25.55
CA TRP A 544 7.07 12.74 -25.71
C TRP A 544 7.04 13.63 -26.95
N ARG A 545 8.17 14.18 -27.39
CA ARG A 545 8.21 15.09 -28.56
C ARG A 545 8.26 14.36 -29.90
N TYR A 546 8.81 13.15 -29.95
CA TYR A 546 9.07 12.44 -31.20
C TYR A 546 8.62 10.98 -31.17
N ILE A 547 9.22 10.14 -30.31
CA ILE A 547 9.12 8.68 -30.44
C ILE A 547 7.69 8.19 -30.17
N THR A 548 7.08 8.64 -29.07
CA THR A 548 5.70 8.30 -28.72
C THR A 548 4.72 8.76 -29.82
N PRO A 549 4.60 10.06 -30.18
CA PRO A 549 3.62 10.47 -31.20
C PRO A 549 3.87 9.85 -32.58
N ALA A 550 5.13 9.61 -33.00
CA ALA A 550 5.41 8.88 -34.24
C ALA A 550 4.93 7.41 -34.18
N THR A 551 5.12 6.74 -33.04
CA THR A 551 4.61 5.38 -32.81
C THR A 551 3.07 5.37 -32.84
N LEU A 552 2.41 6.36 -32.24
CA LEU A 552 0.94 6.46 -32.25
C LEU A 552 0.38 6.68 -33.66
N LEU A 553 1.03 7.54 -34.46
CA LEU A 553 0.66 7.76 -35.87
C LEU A 553 0.84 6.49 -36.72
N PHE A 554 1.90 5.71 -36.46
CA PHE A 554 2.12 4.40 -37.08
C PHE A 554 0.99 3.41 -36.70
N ILE A 555 0.65 3.28 -35.41
CA ILE A 555 -0.42 2.38 -34.94
C ILE A 555 -1.78 2.78 -35.54
N LEU A 556 -2.08 4.08 -35.61
CA LEU A 556 -3.31 4.61 -36.20
C LEU A 556 -3.39 4.31 -37.70
N PHE A 557 -2.30 4.51 -38.44
CA PHE A 557 -2.21 4.20 -39.87
C PHE A 557 -2.46 2.70 -40.14
N PHE A 558 -1.79 1.81 -39.41
CA PHE A 558 -2.01 0.36 -39.57
C PHE A 558 -3.43 -0.09 -39.18
N ASN A 559 -4.02 0.49 -38.12
CA ASN A 559 -5.43 0.22 -37.79
C ASN A 559 -6.43 0.61 -38.90
N TRP A 560 -6.11 1.63 -39.71
CA TRP A 560 -6.94 2.02 -40.86
C TRP A 560 -6.66 1.17 -42.10
N VAL A 561 -5.40 0.82 -42.37
CA VAL A 561 -5.02 -0.04 -43.52
C VAL A 561 -5.55 -1.47 -43.36
N GLU A 562 -5.51 -2.01 -42.14
CA GLU A 562 -5.95 -3.39 -41.86
C GLU A 562 -7.43 -3.49 -41.41
N TYR A 563 -8.20 -2.40 -41.53
CA TYR A 563 -9.61 -2.35 -41.13
C TYR A 563 -10.44 -3.45 -41.81
N LYS A 564 -11.20 -4.18 -40.98
CA LYS A 564 -12.15 -5.22 -41.40
C LYS A 564 -13.51 -4.94 -40.73
N PRO A 565 -14.66 -5.21 -41.39
CA PRO A 565 -16.00 -5.08 -40.80
C PRO A 565 -16.18 -5.87 -39.50
N ALA A 566 -17.19 -5.54 -38.68
CA ALA A 566 -17.46 -6.31 -37.46
C ALA A 566 -18.00 -7.73 -37.78
N LYS A 567 -17.58 -8.71 -36.97
CA LYS A 567 -18.05 -10.10 -37.01
C LYS A 567 -18.05 -10.71 -35.60
N TYR A 568 -18.96 -11.64 -35.34
CA TYR A 568 -18.97 -12.47 -34.13
C TYR A 568 -19.23 -13.93 -34.51
N GLY A 569 -18.25 -14.82 -34.28
CA GLY A 569 -18.29 -16.18 -34.80
C GLY A 569 -18.47 -16.19 -36.33
N HIS A 570 -19.60 -16.75 -36.78
CA HIS A 570 -20.00 -16.76 -38.19
C HIS A 570 -20.92 -15.60 -38.61
N TYR A 571 -21.42 -14.80 -37.66
CA TYR A 571 -22.25 -13.63 -37.96
C TYR A 571 -21.40 -12.45 -38.42
N VAL A 572 -21.79 -11.81 -39.52
CA VAL A 572 -21.19 -10.58 -40.05
C VAL A 572 -22.18 -9.44 -39.84
N TYR A 573 -21.71 -8.32 -39.32
CA TYR A 573 -22.59 -7.21 -38.96
C TYR A 573 -23.10 -6.48 -40.22
N PRO A 574 -24.35 -5.99 -40.21
CA PRO A 574 -24.90 -5.19 -41.29
C PRO A 574 -24.20 -3.82 -41.37
N MET A 575 -24.14 -3.24 -42.57
CA MET A 575 -23.45 -1.96 -42.80
C MET A 575 -23.96 -0.81 -41.91
N TRP A 576 -25.23 -0.83 -41.51
CA TRP A 576 -25.77 0.18 -40.59
C TRP A 576 -25.19 0.07 -39.18
N ALA A 577 -24.86 -1.14 -38.71
CA ALA A 577 -24.28 -1.35 -37.38
C ALA A 577 -22.80 -0.94 -37.38
N ASP A 578 -22.04 -1.31 -38.41
CA ASP A 578 -20.68 -0.79 -38.63
C ASP A 578 -20.68 0.75 -38.68
N ALA A 579 -21.66 1.37 -39.37
CA ALA A 579 -21.81 2.83 -39.42
C ALA A 579 -22.15 3.46 -38.05
N VAL A 580 -23.00 2.83 -37.24
CA VAL A 580 -23.25 3.24 -35.84
C VAL A 580 -21.95 3.15 -35.03
N GLY A 581 -21.16 2.09 -35.20
CA GLY A 581 -19.82 1.97 -34.60
C GLY A 581 -18.90 3.14 -34.97
N TRP A 582 -18.81 3.47 -36.27
CA TRP A 582 -18.05 4.63 -36.73
C TRP A 582 -18.54 5.96 -36.14
N ILE A 583 -19.86 6.17 -36.01
CA ILE A 583 -20.43 7.36 -35.36
C ILE A 583 -20.02 7.43 -33.88
N VAL A 584 -20.09 6.32 -33.15
CA VAL A 584 -19.69 6.23 -31.73
C VAL A 584 -18.19 6.53 -31.56
N GLY A 585 -17.33 6.01 -32.44
CA GLY A 585 -15.89 6.31 -32.45
C GLY A 585 -15.57 7.77 -32.83
N LEU A 586 -16.33 8.36 -33.76
CA LEU A 586 -16.19 9.77 -34.16
C LEU A 586 -16.66 10.74 -33.07
N LEU A 587 -17.64 10.38 -32.25
CA LEU A 587 -18.29 11.31 -31.33
C LEU A 587 -17.33 11.99 -30.31
N PRO A 588 -16.40 11.29 -29.63
CA PRO A 588 -15.39 11.93 -28.77
C PRO A 588 -14.53 12.95 -29.51
N VAL A 589 -14.08 12.62 -30.74
CA VAL A 589 -13.19 13.46 -31.54
C VAL A 589 -13.93 14.68 -32.11
N LEU A 590 -15.17 14.49 -32.57
CA LEU A 590 -16.06 15.54 -33.05
C LEU A 590 -16.38 16.56 -31.96
N VAL A 591 -16.53 16.12 -30.70
CA VAL A 591 -16.67 17.03 -29.54
C VAL A 591 -15.43 17.91 -29.34
N ILE A 592 -14.21 17.44 -29.63
CA ILE A 592 -13.00 18.27 -29.56
C ILE A 592 -13.11 19.45 -30.54
N PHE A 593 -13.46 19.17 -31.80
CA PHE A 593 -13.60 20.19 -32.84
C PHE A 593 -14.76 21.16 -32.57
N LEU A 594 -15.92 20.67 -32.12
CA LEU A 594 -17.06 21.53 -31.77
C LEU A 594 -16.74 22.49 -30.61
N VAL A 595 -16.04 22.01 -29.57
CA VAL A 595 -15.63 22.88 -28.45
C VAL A 595 -14.56 23.88 -28.91
N ALA A 596 -13.59 23.46 -29.72
CA ALA A 596 -12.57 24.38 -30.25
C ALA A 596 -13.20 25.52 -31.07
N PHE A 597 -14.16 25.21 -31.94
CA PHE A 597 -14.93 26.21 -32.70
C PHE A 597 -15.75 27.12 -31.79
N GLN A 598 -16.41 26.57 -30.76
CA GLN A 598 -17.20 27.34 -29.80
C GLN A 598 -16.34 28.34 -29.00
N GLU A 599 -15.14 27.95 -28.55
CA GLU A 599 -14.25 28.86 -27.81
C GLU A 599 -13.59 29.91 -28.75
N ILE A 600 -13.32 29.58 -30.02
CA ILE A 600 -12.91 30.59 -31.04
C ILE A 600 -14.00 31.64 -31.28
N TRP A 601 -15.28 31.22 -31.33
CA TRP A 601 -16.41 32.14 -31.51
C TRP A 601 -16.58 33.05 -30.28
N ARG A 602 -16.39 32.51 -29.06
CA ARG A 602 -16.48 33.26 -27.81
C ARG A 602 -15.28 34.18 -27.52
N ALA A 603 -14.13 33.94 -28.13
CA ALA A 603 -12.94 34.76 -27.90
C ALA A 603 -13.16 36.23 -28.32
N PRO A 604 -12.55 37.22 -27.62
CA PRO A 604 -12.87 38.64 -27.78
C PRO A 604 -12.90 39.13 -29.22
N MET A 605 -13.99 39.79 -29.60
CA MET A 605 -14.24 40.12 -31.01
C MET A 605 -13.22 41.12 -31.58
N SER A 606 -12.57 41.90 -30.72
CA SER A 606 -11.47 42.83 -31.02
C SER A 606 -10.17 42.16 -31.48
N LEU A 607 -10.00 40.85 -31.25
CA LEU A 607 -8.82 40.11 -31.71
C LEU A 607 -9.03 39.56 -33.13
N SER A 608 -8.00 39.65 -33.97
CA SER A 608 -7.93 38.97 -35.26
C SER A 608 -8.00 37.44 -35.10
N PHE A 609 -8.54 36.72 -36.07
CA PHE A 609 -8.72 35.26 -36.02
C PHE A 609 -7.43 34.50 -35.67
N ARG A 610 -6.29 34.92 -36.23
CA ARG A 610 -4.96 34.33 -35.93
C ARG A 610 -4.56 34.55 -34.47
N ASP A 611 -4.90 35.69 -33.89
CA ASP A 611 -4.50 36.06 -32.53
C ASP A 611 -5.47 35.52 -31.48
N ARG A 612 -6.75 35.30 -31.82
CA ARG A 612 -7.66 34.46 -31.03
C ARG A 612 -7.12 33.03 -30.88
N ILE A 613 -6.66 32.42 -31.97
CA ILE A 613 -6.05 31.08 -31.93
C ILE A 613 -4.78 31.07 -31.07
N LYS A 614 -3.85 32.02 -31.26
CA LYS A 614 -2.66 32.14 -30.41
C LYS A 614 -3.00 32.30 -28.93
N HIS A 615 -4.01 33.11 -28.60
CA HIS A 615 -4.44 33.36 -27.23
C HIS A 615 -5.06 32.11 -26.59
N LEU A 616 -5.94 31.39 -27.31
CA LEU A 616 -6.57 30.15 -26.82
C LEU A 616 -5.62 28.94 -26.78
N LEU A 617 -4.46 29.02 -27.45
CA LEU A 617 -3.36 28.05 -27.35
C LEU A 617 -2.44 28.27 -26.14
N GLN A 618 -2.55 29.41 -25.45
CA GLN A 618 -1.77 29.70 -24.25
C GLN A 618 -2.51 29.23 -22.98
N PRO A 619 -1.79 28.75 -21.95
CA PRO A 619 -2.39 28.48 -20.65
C PRO A 619 -3.00 29.73 -20.04
N THR A 620 -4.11 29.59 -19.32
CA THR A 620 -4.75 30.71 -18.63
C THR A 620 -3.96 31.12 -17.38
N ALA A 621 -4.27 32.28 -16.82
CA ALA A 621 -3.71 32.71 -15.54
C ALA A 621 -4.06 31.78 -14.35
N GLU A 622 -5.01 30.84 -14.52
CA GLU A 622 -5.32 29.79 -13.55
C GLU A 622 -4.43 28.54 -13.70
N TRP A 623 -3.58 28.45 -14.74
CA TRP A 623 -2.63 27.34 -14.89
C TRP A 623 -1.42 27.52 -13.97
N GLY A 624 -1.26 26.60 -13.02
CA GLY A 624 -0.19 26.61 -12.04
C GLY A 624 -0.21 25.36 -11.16
N PRO A 625 0.76 25.23 -10.24
CA PRO A 625 0.82 24.09 -9.33
C PRO A 625 -0.30 24.16 -8.29
N ALA A 626 -0.84 23.00 -7.93
CA ALA A 626 -1.90 22.87 -6.94
C ALA A 626 -1.58 23.64 -5.63
N GLY A 627 -2.52 24.50 -5.20
CA GLY A 627 -2.42 25.23 -3.93
C GLY A 627 -1.58 26.52 -3.95
N ARG A 628 -1.12 27.03 -5.10
CA ARG A 628 -0.47 28.36 -5.18
C ARG A 628 -1.12 29.26 -6.25
N PRO A 629 -1.64 30.46 -5.89
CA PRO A 629 -2.04 31.44 -6.90
C PRO A 629 -0.80 31.98 -7.64
N CYS A 630 -0.94 32.21 -8.94
CA CYS A 630 0.18 32.38 -9.88
C CYS A 630 1.03 33.66 -9.71
N VAL A 631 0.69 34.53 -8.76
CA VAL A 631 1.25 35.90 -8.59
C VAL A 631 2.77 35.90 -8.38
N ASN A 632 3.33 34.93 -7.65
CA ASN A 632 4.73 35.00 -7.20
C ASN A 632 5.73 34.18 -8.06
N LEU A 633 5.26 33.31 -8.97
CA LEU A 633 6.12 32.38 -9.72
C LEU A 633 7.04 33.02 -10.77
N HIS A 634 6.79 34.28 -11.13
CA HIS A 634 7.67 35.07 -12.00
C HIS A 634 8.74 35.86 -11.22
N ALA A 635 8.50 36.20 -9.95
CA ALA A 635 9.44 36.97 -9.13
C ALA A 635 10.68 36.14 -8.73
N GLU A 636 10.46 34.95 -8.16
CA GLU A 636 11.54 34.00 -7.78
C GLU A 636 12.39 33.58 -9.00
N ARG A 637 11.77 33.57 -10.20
CA ARG A 637 12.38 33.11 -11.45
C ARG A 637 13.33 34.14 -12.09
N TYR A 638 13.22 35.42 -11.74
CA TYR A 638 14.15 36.46 -12.19
C TYR A 638 15.31 36.72 -11.20
N GLN A 639 15.07 36.62 -9.89
CA GLN A 639 16.13 36.81 -8.88
C GLN A 639 17.21 35.71 -8.85
N SER A 640 16.98 34.59 -9.56
CA SER A 640 17.94 33.47 -9.66
C SER A 640 18.80 33.50 -10.94
N GLN A 641 18.66 34.51 -11.80
CA GLN A 641 19.45 34.66 -13.03
C GLN A 641 19.79 36.13 -13.35
N ASN A 642 20.83 36.69 -12.71
CA ASN A 642 21.84 37.48 -13.43
C ASN A 642 23.11 37.73 -12.58
N TYR A 643 24.21 37.92 -13.30
CA TYR A 643 25.49 38.44 -12.79
C TYR A 643 25.57 39.96 -13.09
N ASP A 644 26.45 40.67 -12.39
CA ASP A 644 26.89 42.07 -12.53
C ASP A 644 26.32 42.92 -13.70
N GLY A 645 25.70 44.08 -13.37
CA GLY A 645 25.35 45.06 -14.41
C GLY A 645 24.66 46.36 -13.96
N VAL A 646 25.44 47.45 -13.93
CA VAL A 646 25.06 48.86 -14.14
C VAL A 646 24.12 49.56 -13.13
N THR A 647 24.58 50.74 -12.72
CA THR A 647 24.03 51.70 -11.76
C THR A 647 22.90 52.61 -12.25
N ASN A 648 22.21 53.25 -11.29
CA ASN A 648 21.57 54.59 -11.34
C ASN A 648 20.26 54.81 -12.11
N THR A 649 19.17 54.98 -11.33
CA THR A 649 18.30 56.17 -11.46
C THR A 649 17.85 56.65 -10.09
N LYS A 650 17.90 57.96 -9.82
CA LYS A 650 17.33 58.60 -8.61
C LYS A 650 15.86 58.92 -8.80
N ILE A 651 15.08 58.90 -7.72
CA ILE A 651 14.06 59.92 -7.42
C ILE A 651 14.28 60.38 -5.97
N LEU A 652 14.13 61.69 -5.72
CA LEU A 652 14.26 62.36 -4.42
C LEU A 652 12.89 62.39 -3.71
N ILE A 653 12.75 62.57 -2.39
CA ILE A 653 12.85 63.82 -1.61
C ILE A 653 12.76 63.35 -0.14
N GLU A 654 13.73 63.55 0.76
CA GLU A 654 14.26 64.78 1.43
C GLU A 654 13.78 64.80 2.91
N GLU A 655 14.48 65.54 3.79
CA GLU A 655 14.46 65.32 5.24
C GLU A 655 13.64 66.36 6.03
N GLU A 656 13.20 66.02 7.25
CA GLU A 656 13.29 66.91 8.43
C GLU A 656 13.19 66.13 9.76
N ALA A 657 13.52 66.74 10.91
CA ALA A 657 14.12 65.98 12.02
C ALA A 657 13.79 66.43 13.47
N SER A 658 13.89 65.46 14.42
CA SER A 658 14.51 65.63 15.77
C SER A 658 13.73 66.42 16.87
N PRO A 659 13.97 66.24 18.21
CA PRO A 659 14.23 65.03 19.03
C PRO A 659 13.55 65.04 20.46
N LYS A 660 13.95 64.08 21.35
CA LYS A 660 13.82 64.04 22.85
C LYS A 660 12.43 63.62 23.43
N GLN A 661 12.28 63.05 24.65
CA GLN A 661 13.21 62.67 25.75
C GLN A 661 12.71 61.48 26.63
N ALA A 662 13.46 61.07 27.68
CA ALA A 662 13.22 59.93 28.60
C ALA A 662 12.19 60.23 29.75
N ALA A 663 11.81 59.41 30.76
CA ALA A 663 12.17 58.07 31.33
C ALA A 663 10.90 57.49 32.10
N ASN A 664 10.82 56.68 33.19
CA ASN A 664 11.73 56.01 34.18
C ASN A 664 10.96 55.01 35.13
N LYS A 665 11.49 53.79 35.44
CA LYS A 665 11.26 52.98 36.71
C LYS A 665 9.78 52.52 37.07
N LYS A 666 9.43 51.57 38.00
CA LYS A 666 10.10 50.51 38.84
C LYS A 666 9.08 49.47 39.44
N ASP A 667 9.60 48.32 39.93
CA ASP A 667 9.21 47.51 41.13
C ASP A 667 7.91 46.63 41.29
N ARG A 668 8.16 45.39 41.79
CA ARG A 668 7.41 44.55 42.80
C ARG A 668 6.09 43.80 42.42
N GLN A 669 6.00 42.45 42.61
CA GLN A 669 5.66 41.61 43.81
C GLN A 669 4.14 41.62 44.16
N LEU A 670 3.48 40.57 44.70
CA LEU A 670 3.90 39.31 45.36
C LEU A 670 2.93 38.11 45.08
N THR A 671 3.04 37.05 45.87
CA THR A 671 2.48 35.67 45.87
C THR A 671 0.95 35.52 45.96
N LEU A 672 0.50 34.27 45.76
CA LEU A 672 -0.65 33.68 46.45
C LEU A 672 -0.30 32.21 46.78
N ASP A 673 -0.58 31.78 48.01
CA ASP A 673 -0.05 30.54 48.60
C ASP A 673 -0.92 29.29 48.38
N VAL A 674 -0.34 28.12 48.66
CA VAL A 674 -1.04 26.83 48.76
C VAL A 674 -0.55 26.12 50.02
N ASP A 675 -1.35 26.14 51.08
CA ASP A 675 -1.12 25.30 52.25
C ASP A 675 -1.51 23.85 51.96
N VAL A 676 -0.66 22.93 52.42
CA VAL A 676 -0.92 21.49 52.48
C VAL A 676 -0.43 21.00 53.83
N ASP A 677 -1.36 20.75 54.75
CA ASP A 677 -1.06 20.05 56.00
C ASP A 677 -1.23 18.54 55.86
N VAL A 678 -0.42 17.81 56.63
CA VAL A 678 -0.20 16.36 56.47
C VAL A 678 -0.32 15.69 57.83
N GLU A 679 -1.08 14.59 57.91
CA GLU A 679 -0.94 13.65 59.03
C GLU A 679 -1.10 12.18 58.59
N CYS A 680 -0.60 11.25 59.41
CA CYS A 680 -0.15 9.93 58.94
C CYS A 680 -0.48 8.76 59.89
N LEU A 681 -0.90 7.64 59.29
CA LEU A 681 -0.67 6.25 59.78
C LEU A 681 -1.38 5.86 61.12
N PRO A 682 -1.52 4.56 61.51
CA PRO A 682 -0.63 3.42 61.20
C PRO A 682 -1.22 2.02 60.91
N LEU A 683 -0.44 1.28 60.10
CA LEU A 683 -0.04 -0.14 60.18
C LEU A 683 -0.92 -1.23 60.86
N ALA A 684 -1.32 -2.18 60.01
CA ALA A 684 -0.93 -3.62 60.04
C ALA A 684 -1.57 -4.64 61.01
N THR A 685 -1.80 -5.84 60.45
CA THR A 685 -1.53 -7.20 61.00
C THR A 685 -1.88 -8.22 59.87
N VAL A 686 -1.64 -9.54 59.90
CA VAL A 686 -1.20 -10.50 60.94
C VAL A 686 -0.16 -11.47 60.32
N GLY A 687 0.73 -12.10 61.11
CA GLY A 687 1.17 -13.48 60.79
C GLY A 687 2.66 -13.80 60.67
N LYS A 688 3.42 -13.75 61.78
CA LYS A 688 4.57 -14.66 61.94
C LYS A 688 4.03 -16.10 62.11
N ARG A 689 4.76 -17.12 61.62
CA ARG A 689 4.95 -18.39 62.35
C ARG A 689 6.40 -18.90 62.23
N PRO A 690 6.94 -19.63 63.22
CA PRO A 690 8.38 -19.87 63.34
C PRO A 690 8.82 -21.30 63.02
N GLY A 691 10.14 -21.46 62.79
CA GLY A 691 10.89 -22.65 63.20
C GLY A 691 10.80 -23.90 62.33
N ALA A 692 11.96 -24.53 62.09
CA ALA A 692 12.04 -25.88 61.56
C ALA A 692 12.17 -26.91 62.69
N PRO A 693 11.43 -28.03 62.65
CA PRO A 693 11.82 -29.29 63.26
C PRO A 693 12.45 -30.24 62.21
N LYS A 694 12.96 -31.39 62.67
CA LYS A 694 13.81 -32.30 61.90
C LYS A 694 13.06 -33.49 61.27
N SER A 695 13.75 -34.12 60.30
CA SER A 695 13.92 -35.58 60.15
C SER A 695 13.01 -36.40 59.21
N MET A 696 13.69 -37.37 58.57
CA MET A 696 13.25 -38.69 58.06
C MET A 696 12.15 -38.82 56.99
N GLY A 697 12.44 -39.66 55.98
CA GLY A 697 11.51 -40.15 54.96
C GLY A 697 12.26 -40.79 53.78
N LYS A 698 12.15 -42.10 53.59
CA LYS A 698 12.68 -42.87 52.43
C LYS A 698 11.49 -43.37 51.57
N GLN A 699 11.82 -44.00 50.43
CA GLN A 699 10.91 -44.70 49.49
C GLN A 699 10.11 -43.77 48.56
N GLY A 700 9.72 -44.19 47.35
CA GLY A 700 10.10 -45.43 46.64
C GLY A 700 9.23 -45.72 45.40
N SER A 701 9.84 -46.34 44.38
CA SER A 701 9.22 -47.09 43.26
C SER A 701 7.96 -46.53 42.53
N SER A 702 8.18 -46.12 41.28
CA SER A 702 7.50 -46.62 40.06
C SER A 702 6.04 -47.14 40.15
N GLY A 703 5.15 -46.51 39.39
CA GLY A 703 3.81 -47.03 39.04
C GLY A 703 3.34 -46.44 37.70
N ASN A 704 2.67 -47.25 36.87
CA ASN A 704 2.25 -46.89 35.51
C ASN A 704 0.71 -46.86 35.39
N LEU A 705 0.19 -46.42 34.24
CA LEU A 705 -1.25 -46.23 33.91
C LEU A 705 -1.90 -45.02 34.65
N GLN A 706 -2.96 -44.37 34.13
CA GLN A 706 -3.79 -44.70 32.95
C GLN A 706 -4.27 -43.43 32.23
N THR A 707 -4.54 -43.52 30.93
CA THR A 707 -5.34 -42.51 30.20
C THR A 707 -6.80 -42.60 30.60
N ASN A 708 -7.43 -41.47 30.98
CA ASN A 708 -8.89 -41.36 31.05
C ASN A 708 -9.36 -39.92 30.80
N ALA A 709 -10.64 -39.77 30.46
CA ALA A 709 -11.15 -38.65 29.67
C ALA A 709 -11.52 -37.37 30.45
N LEU A 710 -11.90 -36.35 29.66
CA LEU A 710 -12.35 -35.01 30.07
C LEU A 710 -13.46 -35.02 31.15
N VAL A 711 -13.31 -34.14 32.13
CA VAL A 711 -14.42 -33.60 32.95
C VAL A 711 -14.34 -32.07 32.92
N PRO A 712 -15.44 -31.33 32.66
CA PRO A 712 -15.44 -29.87 32.72
C PRO A 712 -15.22 -29.37 34.16
N ASN A 713 -14.17 -28.57 34.38
CA ASN A 713 -13.75 -28.14 35.72
C ASN A 713 -14.57 -26.98 36.34
N SER A 714 -15.71 -26.60 35.76
CA SER A 714 -16.54 -25.48 36.24
C SER A 714 -16.94 -25.65 37.71
N ALA A 715 -17.52 -26.80 38.06
CA ALA A 715 -18.06 -27.08 39.38
C ALA A 715 -17.05 -27.02 40.55
N ARG A 716 -15.74 -26.98 40.29
CA ARG A 716 -14.71 -26.77 41.33
C ARG A 716 -14.35 -25.30 41.57
N GLY A 717 -14.58 -24.41 40.61
CA GLY A 717 -14.37 -22.97 40.77
C GLY A 717 -15.42 -22.34 41.69
N ASP A 718 -16.68 -22.70 41.47
CA ASP A 718 -17.84 -22.14 42.18
C ASP A 718 -17.77 -22.39 43.70
N ILE A 719 -17.34 -23.59 44.10
CA ILE A 719 -17.18 -24.01 45.50
C ILE A 719 -16.07 -23.19 46.20
N ALA A 720 -15.07 -22.69 45.46
CA ALA A 720 -14.02 -21.83 46.00
C ALA A 720 -14.49 -20.37 46.14
N LEU A 721 -15.11 -19.80 45.10
CA LEU A 721 -15.59 -18.41 45.12
C LEU A 721 -16.73 -18.19 46.12
N ALA A 722 -17.58 -19.19 46.36
CA ALA A 722 -18.71 -19.09 47.29
C ALA A 722 -18.32 -18.81 48.76
N LYS A 723 -17.04 -19.02 49.13
CA LYS A 723 -16.51 -18.76 50.49
C LYS A 723 -15.75 -17.44 50.64
N VAL A 724 -15.66 -16.64 49.58
CA VAL A 724 -14.91 -15.37 49.56
C VAL A 724 -15.85 -14.19 49.82
N ALA A 725 -15.41 -13.23 50.63
CA ALA A 725 -16.17 -12.01 50.93
C ALA A 725 -16.42 -11.18 49.65
N GLU A 726 -17.57 -10.50 49.56
CA GLU A 726 -18.03 -9.82 48.32
C GLU A 726 -16.96 -8.92 47.67
N LYS A 727 -16.21 -8.16 48.48
CA LYS A 727 -15.11 -7.27 48.04
C LYS A 727 -13.89 -8.00 47.46
N GLU A 728 -13.70 -9.27 47.76
CA GLU A 728 -12.52 -10.06 47.38
C GLU A 728 -12.82 -11.07 46.25
N LYS A 729 -14.10 -11.27 45.90
CA LYS A 729 -14.53 -12.18 44.82
C LYS A 729 -13.91 -11.80 43.47
N GLU A 730 -13.90 -10.52 43.09
CA GLU A 730 -13.35 -10.06 41.80
C GLU A 730 -11.82 -10.23 41.74
N ALA A 731 -11.10 -9.86 42.81
CA ALA A 731 -9.65 -10.08 42.90
C ALA A 731 -9.28 -11.58 42.85
N THR A 732 -10.08 -12.42 43.51
CA THR A 732 -9.91 -13.88 43.49
C THR A 732 -10.20 -14.48 42.12
N ALA A 733 -11.28 -14.05 41.45
CA ALA A 733 -11.63 -14.46 40.09
C ALA A 733 -10.52 -14.09 39.09
N CYS A 734 -10.02 -12.86 39.16
CA CYS A 734 -8.89 -12.41 38.32
C CYS A 734 -7.61 -13.22 38.59
N THR A 735 -7.34 -13.61 39.84
CA THR A 735 -6.20 -14.46 40.21
C THR A 735 -6.34 -15.88 39.62
N PHE A 736 -7.54 -16.48 39.68
CA PHE A 736 -7.83 -17.77 39.03
C PHE A 736 -7.71 -17.69 37.51
N ALA A 737 -8.23 -16.64 36.89
CA ALA A 737 -8.15 -16.44 35.44
C ALA A 737 -6.69 -16.24 34.99
N LEU A 738 -5.89 -15.51 35.76
CA LEU A 738 -4.44 -15.34 35.54
C LEU A 738 -3.70 -16.68 35.57
N ALA A 739 -3.97 -17.52 36.58
CA ALA A 739 -3.37 -18.85 36.72
C ALA A 739 -3.78 -19.78 35.56
N TYR A 740 -5.05 -19.80 35.19
CA TYR A 740 -5.56 -20.59 34.07
C TYR A 740 -4.96 -20.12 32.73
N GLY A 741 -4.95 -18.82 32.45
CA GLY A 741 -4.34 -18.25 31.25
C GLY A 741 -2.83 -18.52 31.16
N SER A 742 -2.13 -18.50 32.30
CA SER A 742 -0.71 -18.87 32.38
C SER A 742 -0.46 -20.34 32.05
N ALA A 743 -1.34 -21.25 32.49
CA ALA A 743 -1.28 -22.66 32.12
C ALA A 743 -1.60 -22.91 30.64
N VAL A 744 -2.64 -22.26 30.10
CA VAL A 744 -3.00 -22.35 28.66
C VAL A 744 -1.89 -21.78 27.76
N LYS A 745 -1.16 -20.74 28.21
CA LYS A 745 0.01 -20.21 27.50
C LYS A 745 1.14 -21.25 27.33
N GLN A 746 1.31 -22.20 28.26
CA GLN A 746 2.28 -23.30 28.09
C GLN A 746 1.91 -24.25 26.94
N ILE A 747 0.63 -24.29 26.53
CA ILE A 747 0.12 -25.05 25.39
C ILE A 747 0.04 -24.17 24.12
N ASN A 748 0.74 -23.03 24.13
CA ASN A 748 0.89 -22.08 23.02
C ASN A 748 -0.43 -21.58 22.38
N LYS A 749 -1.53 -21.55 23.15
CA LYS A 749 -2.81 -20.95 22.75
C LYS A 749 -2.93 -19.52 23.27
N TRP A 750 -3.51 -18.64 22.47
CA TRP A 750 -3.73 -17.24 22.82
C TRP A 750 -4.87 -17.10 23.84
N VAL A 751 -4.69 -16.26 24.86
CA VAL A 751 -5.67 -15.98 25.91
C VAL A 751 -5.65 -14.48 26.20
N LEU A 752 -6.82 -13.88 26.38
CA LEU A 752 -6.99 -12.49 26.77
C LEU A 752 -7.88 -12.42 28.01
N LEU A 753 -7.36 -11.87 29.11
CA LEU A 753 -8.13 -11.65 30.33
C LEU A 753 -9.10 -10.47 30.18
N PRO A 754 -10.21 -10.43 30.95
CA PRO A 754 -11.06 -9.25 31.04
C PRO A 754 -10.25 -8.01 31.45
N PRO A 755 -10.46 -6.83 30.84
CA PRO A 755 -9.68 -5.61 31.13
C PRO A 755 -9.56 -5.26 32.62
N ARG A 756 -10.59 -5.51 33.42
CA ARG A 756 -10.60 -5.26 34.88
C ARG A 756 -9.57 -6.09 35.66
N CYS A 757 -9.16 -7.24 35.12
CA CYS A 757 -8.12 -8.09 35.67
C CYS A 757 -6.69 -7.68 35.24
N ILE A 758 -6.56 -6.71 34.33
CA ILE A 758 -5.28 -6.27 33.77
C ILE A 758 -4.96 -4.88 34.33
N LYS A 759 -4.15 -4.85 35.40
CA LYS A 759 -3.65 -3.62 36.04
C LYS A 759 -2.14 -3.51 35.88
N CYS A 760 -1.65 -2.28 35.79
CA CYS A 760 -0.22 -1.96 35.68
C CYS A 760 0.30 -1.27 36.96
N ALA A 761 1.39 -1.75 37.55
CA ALA A 761 2.01 -1.13 38.72
C ALA A 761 3.11 -0.12 38.31
N GLY A 762 3.05 1.11 38.81
CA GLY A 762 3.89 2.23 38.34
C GLY A 762 4.24 3.27 39.41
N PRO A 763 5.03 4.30 39.06
CA PRO A 763 5.49 5.33 40.00
C PRO A 763 4.37 6.24 40.52
N ALA A 764 3.24 6.29 39.80
CA ALA A 764 2.06 7.10 40.14
C ALA A 764 0.89 6.27 40.72
N GLY A 765 1.08 4.96 40.94
CA GLY A 765 0.06 4.08 41.54
C GLY A 765 -0.13 2.75 40.80
N GLN A 766 -1.30 2.14 41.00
CA GLN A 766 -1.84 1.16 40.05
C GLN A 766 -2.69 1.90 39.02
N HIS A 767 -2.49 1.58 37.75
CA HIS A 767 -3.28 2.07 36.62
C HIS A 767 -4.08 0.92 36.02
N ASP A 768 -5.30 1.20 35.58
CA ASP A 768 -6.18 0.24 34.95
C ASP A 768 -5.93 0.15 33.44
N PHE A 769 -6.43 -0.92 32.82
CA PHE A 769 -6.26 -1.16 31.38
C PHE A 769 -6.66 0.07 30.56
N GLY A 770 -5.72 0.57 29.75
CA GLY A 770 -5.94 1.66 28.83
C GLY A 770 -5.72 3.07 29.39
N ASP A 771 -5.49 3.24 30.71
CA ASP A 771 -5.16 4.54 31.33
C ASP A 771 -3.92 5.19 30.70
N GLU A 772 -3.96 6.51 30.48
CA GLU A 772 -2.85 7.32 29.95
C GLU A 772 -2.37 8.34 30.99
N PHE A 773 -1.05 8.41 31.23
CA PHE A 773 -0.43 9.31 32.21
C PHE A 773 1.01 9.68 31.83
N THR A 774 1.44 10.91 32.14
CA THR A 774 2.80 11.38 31.81
C THR A 774 3.78 11.13 32.95
N VAL A 775 4.93 10.51 32.65
CA VAL A 775 6.05 10.28 33.58
C VAL A 775 7.23 11.18 33.20
N LYS A 776 7.84 11.83 34.20
CA LYS A 776 9.15 12.48 34.05
C LYS A 776 10.24 11.53 34.56
N LEU A 777 11.32 11.42 33.78
CA LEU A 777 12.52 10.65 34.08
C LEU A 777 13.74 11.59 34.17
N PRO A 778 14.76 11.25 34.98
CA PRO A 778 14.93 9.99 35.70
C PRO A 778 14.56 10.06 37.20
N ASN A 779 14.13 8.91 37.75
CA ASN A 779 14.18 8.63 39.19
C ASN A 779 15.52 7.95 39.55
N ASN A 780 15.75 7.59 40.82
CA ASN A 780 16.98 6.90 41.28
C ASN A 780 17.17 5.44 40.74
N LYS A 781 16.43 5.04 39.70
CA LYS A 781 16.40 3.70 39.09
C LYS A 781 16.88 3.75 37.64
N VAL A 782 17.70 2.77 37.22
CA VAL A 782 18.18 2.64 35.84
C VAL A 782 18.17 1.18 35.40
N ASP A 783 17.75 0.95 34.17
CA ASP A 783 17.71 -0.36 33.52
C ASP A 783 18.47 -0.28 32.20
N VAL A 784 19.57 -1.02 32.09
CA VAL A 784 20.43 -1.08 30.90
C VAL A 784 20.40 -2.48 30.29
N VAL A 785 20.12 -2.61 29.00
CA VAL A 785 20.13 -3.91 28.30
C VAL A 785 21.24 -3.92 27.25
N PHE A 786 22.22 -4.80 27.41
CA PHE A 786 23.22 -5.06 26.37
C PHE A 786 22.70 -6.14 25.40
N VAL A 787 22.81 -5.88 24.10
CA VAL A 787 22.50 -6.83 23.02
C VAL A 787 23.81 -7.13 22.30
N VAL A 788 24.39 -8.30 22.58
CA VAL A 788 25.78 -8.63 22.25
C VAL A 788 25.85 -9.69 21.16
N ASP A 789 26.45 -9.33 20.03
CA ASP A 789 26.93 -10.25 19.02
C ASP A 789 28.17 -11.00 19.53
N ILE A 790 28.11 -12.33 19.58
CA ILE A 790 29.23 -13.18 20.06
C ILE A 790 30.40 -13.24 19.05
N ASN A 791 30.19 -12.86 17.79
CA ASN A 791 31.22 -12.88 16.73
C ASN A 791 32.15 -11.66 16.75
N VAL A 792 32.03 -10.78 17.75
CA VAL A 792 32.98 -9.69 18.02
C VAL A 792 34.35 -10.27 18.37
N THR A 793 35.44 -9.58 17.99
CA THR A 793 36.80 -10.12 18.17
C THR A 793 37.08 -10.44 19.65
N PRO A 794 37.81 -11.54 19.97
CA PRO A 794 38.04 -11.95 21.35
C PRO A 794 38.69 -10.88 22.22
N GLY A 795 39.57 -10.04 21.65
CA GLY A 795 40.21 -8.92 22.34
C GLY A 795 39.21 -7.86 22.78
N VAL A 796 38.27 -7.47 21.90
CA VAL A 796 37.17 -6.53 22.23
C VAL A 796 36.17 -7.15 23.20
N LEU A 797 35.74 -8.40 22.99
CA LEU A 797 34.76 -9.06 23.85
C LEU A 797 35.26 -9.19 25.30
N SER A 798 36.51 -9.62 25.49
CA SER A 798 37.11 -9.83 26.82
C SER A 798 37.62 -8.57 27.51
N ASN A 799 38.24 -7.62 26.78
CA ASN A 799 38.90 -6.46 27.39
C ASN A 799 38.10 -5.14 27.28
N LEU A 800 37.00 -5.11 26.52
CA LEU A 800 36.11 -3.94 26.44
C LEU A 800 34.68 -4.25 26.89
N ILE A 801 34.03 -5.25 26.30
CA ILE A 801 32.59 -5.47 26.50
C ILE A 801 32.28 -6.07 27.88
N ALA A 802 32.94 -7.16 28.28
CA ALA A 802 32.72 -7.77 29.59
C ALA A 802 33.08 -6.84 30.78
N PRO A 803 34.15 -6.02 30.73
CA PRO A 803 34.38 -4.96 31.70
C PRO A 803 33.29 -3.88 31.68
N ALA A 804 32.91 -3.34 30.51
CA ALA A 804 31.93 -2.26 30.41
C ALA A 804 30.56 -2.62 31.02
N ILE A 805 30.14 -3.89 30.90
CA ILE A 805 28.90 -4.43 31.51
C ILE A 805 28.92 -4.36 33.05
N ASN A 806 30.10 -4.46 33.66
CA ASN A 806 30.28 -4.37 35.11
C ASN A 806 30.50 -2.92 35.56
N ASP A 807 31.46 -2.23 34.95
CA ASP A 807 31.90 -0.87 35.31
C ASP A 807 30.79 0.18 35.14
N ILE A 808 29.88 0.02 34.18
CA ILE A 808 28.75 0.94 33.98
C ILE A 808 27.83 1.02 35.22
N ARG A 809 27.73 -0.08 36.00
CA ARG A 809 26.93 -0.12 37.23
C ARG A 809 27.51 0.81 38.31
N GLU A 810 28.84 0.95 38.37
CA GLU A 810 29.51 1.87 39.29
C GLU A 810 29.48 3.31 38.77
N SER A 811 29.69 3.49 37.47
CA SER A 811 29.61 4.80 36.79
C SER A 811 28.20 5.44 36.84
N LEU A 812 27.14 4.62 36.96
CA LEU A 812 25.78 5.10 37.24
C LEU A 812 25.57 5.43 38.73
N ARG A 813 26.10 4.61 39.64
CA ARG A 813 26.01 4.86 41.10
C ARG A 813 26.67 6.18 41.51
N SER A 814 27.85 6.49 40.98
CA SER A 814 28.55 7.76 41.22
C SER A 814 27.80 9.00 40.72
N ARG A 815 26.77 8.83 39.88
CA ARG A 815 25.86 9.88 39.41
C ARG A 815 24.53 9.91 40.16
N GLY A 816 24.40 9.17 41.26
CA GLY A 816 23.25 9.20 42.17
C GLY A 816 22.16 8.15 41.90
N PHE A 817 22.40 7.20 40.98
CA PHE A 817 21.47 6.09 40.74
C PHE A 817 21.67 4.96 41.76
N SER A 818 20.79 4.86 42.75
CA SER A 818 20.89 3.85 43.81
C SER A 818 20.55 2.43 43.36
N ASP A 819 19.68 2.27 42.36
CA ASP A 819 19.05 1.00 41.99
C ASP A 819 19.20 0.69 40.49
N VAL A 820 20.30 0.04 40.14
CA VAL A 820 20.71 -0.24 38.74
C VAL A 820 20.56 -1.74 38.41
N GLN A 821 19.77 -2.05 37.38
CA GLN A 821 19.69 -3.38 36.76
C GLN A 821 20.39 -3.41 35.40
N VAL A 822 21.05 -4.54 35.10
CA VAL A 822 21.70 -4.77 33.82
C VAL A 822 21.20 -6.10 33.23
N GLY A 823 20.60 -6.05 32.04
CA GLY A 823 20.28 -7.23 31.23
C GLY A 823 21.36 -7.49 30.18
N VAL A 824 21.58 -8.75 29.82
CA VAL A 824 22.46 -9.14 28.70
C VAL A 824 21.75 -10.19 27.84
N ILE A 825 21.58 -9.87 26.55
CA ILE A 825 21.08 -10.78 25.51
C ILE A 825 22.25 -11.05 24.57
N VAL A 826 22.55 -12.32 24.30
CA VAL A 826 23.62 -12.73 23.38
C VAL A 826 23.02 -13.38 22.14
N PHE A 827 23.55 -13.05 20.96
CA PHE A 827 23.13 -13.62 19.68
C PHE A 827 24.33 -13.91 18.77
N GLU A 828 24.06 -14.63 17.67
CA GLU A 828 25.02 -15.04 16.65
C GLU A 828 24.27 -15.05 15.32
N GLU A 829 24.76 -14.35 14.27
CA GLU A 829 24.02 -14.16 13.00
C GLU A 829 23.66 -15.49 12.30
N THR A 830 24.38 -16.57 12.59
CA THR A 830 24.18 -17.93 12.07
C THR A 830 23.00 -18.68 12.72
N LYS A 831 22.53 -18.26 13.90
CA LYS A 831 21.55 -18.99 14.72
C LYS A 831 20.17 -18.36 14.63
N ARG A 832 19.12 -19.17 14.83
CA ARG A 832 17.73 -18.71 14.64
C ARG A 832 17.09 -18.08 15.88
N TYR A 833 17.76 -18.10 17.03
CA TYR A 833 17.25 -17.62 18.33
C TYR A 833 18.39 -17.03 19.19
N PRO A 834 18.19 -15.87 19.84
CA PRO A 834 19.12 -15.32 20.85
C PRO A 834 18.94 -15.99 22.22
N ALA A 835 19.88 -15.76 23.13
CA ALA A 835 19.81 -16.21 24.53
C ALA A 835 19.82 -15.02 25.51
N LEU A 836 18.89 -14.99 26.46
CA LEU A 836 18.89 -14.06 27.59
C LEU A 836 19.71 -14.62 28.75
N LEU A 837 20.69 -13.86 29.23
CA LEU A 837 21.51 -14.24 30.38
C LEU A 837 20.95 -13.63 31.68
N THR A 838 20.81 -14.47 32.70
CA THR A 838 20.25 -14.09 34.02
C THR A 838 21.21 -14.49 35.15
N SER A 839 21.14 -13.79 36.28
CA SER A 839 21.97 -14.11 37.45
C SER A 839 21.22 -15.11 38.34
N ASP A 840 21.59 -16.38 38.25
CA ASP A 840 21.13 -17.46 39.14
C ASP A 840 19.62 -17.71 39.09
N GLY A 841 19.20 -18.72 38.31
CA GLY A 841 17.82 -19.24 38.35
C GLY A 841 16.76 -18.28 37.81
N GLY A 842 17.09 -17.42 36.84
CA GLY A 842 16.11 -16.57 36.13
C GLY A 842 15.97 -15.13 36.65
N LYS A 843 16.78 -14.68 37.62
CA LYS A 843 16.73 -13.27 38.06
C LYS A 843 17.40 -12.35 37.03
N ILE A 844 16.65 -11.36 36.57
CA ILE A 844 17.01 -10.48 35.46
C ILE A 844 17.90 -9.32 35.94
N ASN A 845 19.14 -9.61 36.36
CA ASN A 845 20.18 -8.61 36.65
C ASN A 845 21.59 -9.24 36.57
N TYR A 846 22.16 -9.32 35.37
CA TYR A 846 23.37 -10.06 35.03
C TYR A 846 24.62 -9.67 35.87
N LYS A 847 25.45 -10.67 36.21
CA LYS A 847 26.65 -10.56 37.07
C LYS A 847 27.83 -11.45 36.64
N GLY A 848 27.79 -12.03 35.44
CA GLY A 848 28.81 -12.99 34.98
C GLY A 848 29.90 -12.38 34.10
N ASN A 849 30.76 -13.24 33.54
CA ASN A 849 31.60 -12.94 32.39
C ASN A 849 30.89 -13.37 31.09
N VAL A 850 30.84 -12.49 30.09
CA VAL A 850 30.16 -12.79 28.81
C VAL A 850 31.04 -13.64 27.88
N ALA A 851 32.37 -13.61 28.06
CA ALA A 851 33.30 -14.32 27.18
C ALA A 851 33.18 -15.85 27.22
N ASP A 852 32.66 -16.43 28.32
CA ASP A 852 32.55 -17.88 28.54
C ASP A 852 31.22 -18.49 28.03
N VAL A 853 30.35 -17.67 27.41
CA VAL A 853 28.95 -18.03 27.12
C VAL A 853 28.84 -18.91 25.87
N LYS A 854 28.69 -20.22 26.06
CA LYS A 854 28.36 -21.15 24.96
C LYS A 854 26.85 -21.13 24.68
N LEU A 855 26.46 -20.56 23.54
CA LEU A 855 25.08 -20.60 23.03
C LEU A 855 24.65 -22.04 22.69
N ALA A 856 24.02 -22.71 23.66
CA ALA A 856 23.43 -24.03 23.49
C ALA A 856 22.26 -23.97 22.49
N GLY A 857 22.44 -24.58 21.32
CA GLY A 857 21.39 -24.65 20.31
C GLY A 857 20.18 -25.45 20.78
N ILE A 858 18.99 -24.97 20.44
CA ILE A 858 17.76 -25.77 20.54
C ILE A 858 17.95 -27.03 19.68
N LYS A 859 17.52 -28.21 20.17
CA LYS A 859 17.51 -29.45 19.38
C LYS A 859 16.87 -29.17 18.02
N SER A 860 17.59 -29.51 16.95
CA SER A 860 17.24 -29.16 15.57
C SER A 860 15.76 -29.41 15.27
N PHE A 861 15.03 -28.34 14.94
CA PHE A 861 13.81 -28.50 14.14
C PHE A 861 14.22 -29.16 12.82
N CYS A 862 13.39 -30.03 12.27
CA CYS A 862 13.84 -30.94 11.20
C CYS A 862 13.93 -30.25 9.83
N ASP A 863 14.97 -29.44 9.61
CA ASP A 863 15.20 -28.67 8.38
C ASP A 863 15.34 -29.54 7.11
N ASN A 864 15.60 -30.84 7.28
CA ASN A 864 15.69 -31.85 6.22
C ASN A 864 14.41 -32.69 6.06
N CYS A 865 13.43 -32.63 6.97
CA CYS A 865 12.22 -33.47 6.87
C CYS A 865 11.37 -33.13 5.65
N VAL A 866 11.38 -31.87 5.20
CA VAL A 866 10.68 -31.47 3.97
C VAL A 866 11.40 -32.04 2.73
N GLU A 867 12.73 -32.05 2.75
CA GLU A 867 13.57 -32.60 1.68
C GLU A 867 13.47 -34.14 1.60
N GLN A 868 13.17 -34.81 2.71
CA GLN A 868 12.88 -36.25 2.74
C GLN A 868 11.46 -36.61 2.25
N ILE A 869 10.54 -35.65 2.20
CA ILE A 869 9.15 -35.84 1.72
C ILE A 869 9.04 -35.51 0.22
N ILE A 870 9.84 -34.58 -0.30
CA ILE A 870 9.85 -34.19 -1.71
C ILE A 870 10.72 -35.17 -2.52
N THR A 871 10.08 -36.19 -3.09
CA THR A 871 10.73 -37.21 -3.92
C THR A 871 11.12 -36.72 -5.32
N GLU A 872 10.49 -35.66 -5.83
CA GLU A 872 10.75 -35.15 -7.18
C GLU A 872 11.82 -34.04 -7.20
N LYS A 873 12.91 -34.29 -7.92
CA LYS A 873 14.10 -33.43 -7.94
C LYS A 873 13.83 -31.98 -8.37
N ARG A 874 12.94 -31.76 -9.35
CA ARG A 874 12.52 -30.40 -9.76
C ARG A 874 11.77 -29.65 -8.66
N ILE A 875 10.93 -30.34 -7.89
CA ILE A 875 10.20 -29.73 -6.77
C ILE A 875 11.20 -29.42 -5.63
N LEU A 876 12.22 -30.26 -5.44
CA LEU A 876 13.32 -29.98 -4.49
C LEU A 876 14.14 -28.75 -4.90
N ASP A 877 14.47 -28.59 -6.19
CA ASP A 877 15.18 -27.40 -6.71
C ASP A 877 14.34 -26.11 -6.58
N ILE A 878 13.03 -26.19 -6.83
CA ILE A 878 12.08 -25.08 -6.62
C ILE A 878 11.93 -24.77 -5.11
N TYR A 879 11.81 -25.79 -4.27
CA TYR A 879 11.75 -25.64 -2.82
C TYR A 879 13.01 -24.98 -2.28
N ASN A 880 14.20 -25.40 -2.72
CA ASN A 880 15.47 -24.79 -2.33
C ASN A 880 15.58 -23.32 -2.79
N SER A 881 15.11 -23.01 -4.00
CA SER A 881 15.03 -21.63 -4.48
C SER A 881 14.11 -20.76 -3.61
N LEU A 882 12.94 -21.29 -3.22
CA LEU A 882 12.02 -20.67 -2.26
C LEU A 882 12.61 -20.60 -0.84
N LYS A 883 13.39 -21.59 -0.42
CA LYS A 883 14.07 -21.66 0.89
C LYS A 883 15.04 -20.50 1.06
N GLU A 884 15.83 -20.18 0.03
CA GLU A 884 16.72 -19.01 0.04
C GLU A 884 15.97 -17.67 -0.01
N ILE A 885 14.90 -17.56 -0.81
CA ILE A 885 14.05 -16.35 -0.83
C ILE A 885 13.42 -16.11 0.56
N VAL A 886 12.87 -17.16 1.19
CA VAL A 886 12.25 -17.07 2.52
C VAL A 886 13.29 -16.80 3.62
N LYS A 887 14.51 -17.35 3.54
CA LYS A 887 15.63 -16.98 4.44
C LYS A 887 16.02 -15.50 4.34
N GLY A 888 15.90 -14.89 3.16
CA GLY A 888 16.14 -13.45 2.97
C GLY A 888 15.10 -12.57 3.67
N ILE A 889 13.85 -13.01 3.73
CA ILE A 889 12.68 -12.27 4.23
C ILE A 889 12.39 -12.54 5.72
N ALA A 890 12.73 -13.73 6.23
CA ALA A 890 12.41 -14.14 7.60
C ALA A 890 13.27 -13.42 8.67
N PRO A 891 12.69 -13.10 9.86
CA PRO A 891 13.43 -12.52 10.99
C PRO A 891 14.61 -13.38 11.44
N GLN A 892 15.81 -12.78 11.36
CA GLN A 892 17.09 -13.38 11.74
C GLN A 892 17.38 -13.20 13.25
N ALA A 893 18.51 -13.72 13.74
CA ALA A 893 18.86 -13.67 15.17
C ALA A 893 18.99 -12.24 15.72
N ASP A 894 19.49 -11.30 14.90
CA ASP A 894 19.68 -9.89 15.24
C ASP A 894 18.34 -9.21 15.53
N GLU A 895 17.39 -9.29 14.60
CA GLU A 895 16.04 -8.72 14.76
C GLU A 895 15.33 -9.32 15.99
N LYS A 896 15.45 -10.63 16.22
CA LYS A 896 14.90 -11.27 17.42
C LYS A 896 15.60 -10.86 18.71
N ALA A 897 16.90 -10.58 18.68
CA ALA A 897 17.65 -10.09 19.84
C ALA A 897 17.21 -8.68 20.24
N PHE A 898 16.98 -7.80 19.25
CA PHE A 898 16.44 -6.46 19.50
C PHE A 898 14.95 -6.47 19.87
N GLN A 899 14.14 -7.39 19.34
CA GLN A 899 12.77 -7.63 19.83
C GLN A 899 12.76 -8.13 21.29
N LEU A 900 13.63 -9.07 21.65
CA LEU A 900 13.77 -9.54 23.04
C LEU A 900 14.31 -8.45 23.99
N ALA A 901 15.06 -7.48 23.47
CA ALA A 901 15.50 -6.29 24.21
C ALA A 901 14.40 -5.23 24.39
N LEU A 902 13.41 -5.17 23.47
CA LEU A 902 12.20 -4.37 23.60
C LEU A 902 11.21 -4.98 24.59
N ASP A 903 11.00 -6.30 24.51
CA ASP A 903 10.17 -7.09 25.42
C ASP A 903 10.82 -7.29 26.82
N TYR A 904 12.01 -6.73 27.04
CA TYR A 904 12.65 -6.73 28.35
C TYR A 904 11.73 -6.02 29.38
N PRO A 905 11.54 -6.58 30.59
CA PRO A 905 10.60 -6.06 31.58
C PRO A 905 11.14 -4.83 32.32
N PHE A 906 11.34 -3.74 31.58
CA PHE A 906 11.79 -2.44 32.09
C PHE A 906 10.89 -1.95 33.23
N ARG A 907 11.51 -1.58 34.35
CA ARG A 907 10.85 -1.11 35.56
C ARG A 907 10.26 0.27 35.33
N ALA A 908 8.98 0.42 35.70
CA ALA A 908 8.29 1.69 35.54
C ALA A 908 8.97 2.80 36.38
N GLY A 909 9.26 3.94 35.74
CA GLY A 909 9.99 5.05 36.35
C GLY A 909 11.52 4.93 36.36
N ALA A 910 12.11 3.85 35.83
CA ALA A 910 13.56 3.77 35.60
C ALA A 910 13.98 4.48 34.30
N ALA A 911 15.18 5.04 34.28
CA ALA A 911 15.82 5.43 33.02
C ALA A 911 16.18 4.18 32.22
N LYS A 912 15.72 4.09 30.97
CA LYS A 912 15.91 2.92 30.10
C LYS A 912 17.03 3.15 29.08
N SER A 913 17.91 2.17 28.92
CA SER A 913 18.98 2.20 27.91
C SER A 913 19.14 0.83 27.22
N ILE A 914 19.39 0.83 25.91
CA ILE A 914 19.76 -0.35 25.14
C ILE A 914 21.11 -0.09 24.47
N ILE A 915 22.07 -1.00 24.65
CA ILE A 915 23.42 -0.91 24.11
C ILE A 915 23.62 -2.08 23.15
N GLY A 916 23.58 -1.80 21.85
CA GLY A 916 23.90 -2.78 20.81
C GLY A 916 25.41 -2.93 20.66
N VAL A 917 25.91 -4.17 20.64
CA VAL A 917 27.30 -4.51 20.36
C VAL A 917 27.30 -5.43 19.13
N ARG A 918 28.02 -5.04 18.06
CA ARG A 918 27.95 -5.72 16.75
C ARG A 918 29.35 -5.96 16.16
N SER A 919 29.53 -7.08 15.46
CA SER A 919 30.78 -7.39 14.75
C SER A 919 30.92 -6.70 13.39
N ASP A 920 29.81 -6.38 12.70
CA ASP A 920 29.80 -5.78 11.36
C ASP A 920 29.21 -4.34 11.31
N SER A 921 29.31 -3.73 10.12
CA SER A 921 28.74 -2.42 9.77
C SER A 921 27.53 -2.57 8.83
N LEU A 922 26.44 -1.85 9.08
CA LEU A 922 25.20 -1.89 8.30
C LEU A 922 25.25 -0.95 7.07
N GLU A 923 26.00 -1.36 6.05
CA GLU A 923 26.07 -0.62 4.77
C GLU A 923 24.72 -0.59 4.01
N TYR A 924 24.31 0.61 3.59
CA TYR A 924 23.14 0.86 2.75
C TYR A 924 23.13 0.11 1.40
N LYS A 925 24.27 -0.41 0.93
CA LYS A 925 24.41 -1.10 -0.36
C LYS A 925 23.74 -2.48 -0.42
N ASN A 926 23.63 -3.17 0.72
CA ASN A 926 23.06 -4.52 0.75
C ASN A 926 21.52 -4.43 0.82
N TRP A 927 20.86 -4.56 -0.34
CA TRP A 927 19.40 -4.42 -0.48
C TRP A 927 18.59 -5.23 0.54
N TRP A 928 18.99 -6.46 0.85
CA TRP A 928 18.25 -7.31 1.80
C TRP A 928 18.47 -6.90 3.26
N LYS A 929 19.70 -6.52 3.67
CA LYS A 929 19.92 -5.92 5.00
C LYS A 929 19.22 -4.54 5.10
N PHE A 930 19.15 -3.77 4.00
CA PHE A 930 18.42 -2.49 3.94
C PHE A 930 16.90 -2.67 4.11
N VAL A 931 16.26 -3.56 3.32
CA VAL A 931 14.81 -3.82 3.42
C VAL A 931 14.44 -4.38 4.79
N ARG A 932 15.26 -5.29 5.35
CA ARG A 932 15.09 -5.78 6.72
C ARG A 932 15.13 -4.62 7.73
N ALA A 933 16.18 -3.79 7.70
CA ALA A 933 16.30 -2.69 8.66
C ALA A 933 15.20 -1.62 8.53
N GLN A 934 14.60 -1.42 7.35
CA GLN A 934 13.41 -0.59 7.17
C GLN A 934 12.13 -1.23 7.77
N LEU A 935 11.96 -2.55 7.63
CA LEU A 935 10.89 -3.30 8.27
C LEU A 935 11.04 -3.29 9.80
N THR A 936 12.21 -3.69 10.30
CA THR A 936 12.55 -3.66 11.72
C THR A 936 12.36 -2.26 12.29
N GLY A 937 12.92 -1.21 11.65
CA GLY A 937 12.76 0.18 12.10
C GLY A 937 11.32 0.70 12.11
N SER A 938 10.42 0.10 11.32
CA SER A 938 8.98 0.41 11.36
C SER A 938 8.24 -0.30 12.51
N ILE A 939 8.74 -1.47 12.92
CA ILE A 939 8.22 -2.30 14.03
C ILE A 939 8.77 -1.81 15.37
N THR A 940 10.05 -1.47 15.44
CA THR A 940 10.78 -1.13 16.66
C THR A 940 10.64 0.35 17.02
N LYS A 941 9.43 0.78 17.40
CA LYS A 941 9.27 2.00 18.20
C LYS A 941 9.72 1.71 19.63
N PHE A 942 10.92 2.17 19.98
CA PHE A 942 11.52 1.94 21.30
C PHE A 942 10.79 2.75 22.39
N ASP A 943 10.20 2.05 23.37
CA ASP A 943 9.30 2.63 24.37
C ASP A 943 10.03 3.39 25.49
N GLY A 944 10.63 4.53 25.13
CA GLY A 944 11.30 5.43 26.07
C GLY A 944 12.74 5.06 26.41
N ALA A 945 13.39 4.23 25.60
CA ALA A 945 14.78 3.81 25.80
C ALA A 945 15.75 4.62 24.93
N LEU A 946 16.84 5.09 25.54
CA LEU A 946 18.00 5.63 24.80
C LEU A 946 18.80 4.47 24.20
N ILE A 947 19.28 4.66 22.97
CA ILE A 947 19.95 3.62 22.18
C ILE A 947 21.41 4.00 21.97
N HIS A 948 22.34 3.08 22.17
CA HIS A 948 23.77 3.27 21.98
C HIS A 948 24.36 2.09 21.20
N LEU A 949 25.50 2.30 20.54
CA LEU A 949 26.13 1.30 19.67
C LEU A 949 27.64 1.22 19.90
N ILE A 950 28.15 0.00 19.97
CA ILE A 950 29.58 -0.34 20.04
C ILE A 950 29.88 -1.26 18.85
N ALA A 951 30.55 -0.73 17.82
CA ALA A 951 30.71 -1.39 16.52
C ALA A 951 31.92 -0.83 15.73
N PRO A 952 32.41 -1.51 14.68
CA PRO A 952 33.41 -0.93 13.78
C PRO A 952 32.79 0.14 12.88
N VAL A 953 33.43 1.31 12.77
CA VAL A 953 32.96 2.46 11.99
C VAL A 953 33.92 2.72 10.82
N LYS A 954 33.53 2.38 9.60
CA LYS A 954 34.36 2.59 8.40
C LYS A 954 34.53 4.09 8.09
N GLY A 955 35.65 4.45 7.44
CA GLY A 955 35.97 5.82 7.02
C GLY A 955 36.30 6.84 8.13
N LEU A 956 36.27 6.44 9.41
CA LEU A 956 36.32 7.37 10.55
C LEU A 956 37.58 8.25 10.59
N SER A 957 37.40 9.56 10.37
CA SER A 957 38.49 10.55 10.37
C SER A 957 38.02 11.94 10.84
N LEU A 958 38.93 12.71 11.43
CA LEU A 958 38.68 14.08 11.93
C LEU A 958 39.91 14.96 11.72
N GLU A 959 39.70 16.13 11.13
CA GLU A 959 40.76 17.11 10.88
C GLU A 959 41.51 17.50 12.18
N GLY A 960 42.83 17.32 12.17
CA GLY A 960 43.70 17.59 13.31
C GLY A 960 43.46 16.68 14.52
N VAL A 961 43.08 15.40 14.31
CA VAL A 961 43.17 14.32 15.31
C VAL A 961 43.65 13.03 14.62
N LEU A 962 44.60 12.31 15.23
CA LEU A 962 44.99 10.98 14.75
C LEU A 962 43.80 10.01 14.88
N SER A 963 43.52 9.23 13.83
CA SER A 963 42.38 8.31 13.79
C SER A 963 42.42 7.24 14.89
N GLU A 964 43.61 6.87 15.35
CA GLU A 964 43.83 5.97 16.50
C GLU A 964 43.32 6.54 17.83
N LYS A 965 43.21 7.87 17.96
CA LYS A 965 42.71 8.56 19.17
C LYS A 965 41.21 8.84 19.15
N LEU A 966 40.51 8.57 18.04
CA LEU A 966 39.06 8.70 17.92
C LEU A 966 38.40 7.42 18.43
N ILE A 967 37.54 7.53 19.46
CA ILE A 967 36.91 6.35 20.10
C ILE A 967 35.38 6.37 20.10
N GLY A 968 34.75 7.50 19.81
CA GLY A 968 33.31 7.58 19.63
C GLY A 968 32.78 8.98 19.37
N PHE A 969 31.48 9.08 19.11
CA PHE A 969 30.78 10.35 18.86
C PHE A 969 29.28 10.21 19.16
N ASN A 970 28.62 11.35 19.39
CA ASN A 970 27.16 11.45 19.40
C ASN A 970 26.72 12.55 18.42
N SER A 971 25.46 12.99 18.50
CA SER A 971 24.93 14.04 17.63
C SER A 971 25.60 15.43 17.80
N ARG A 972 26.39 15.65 18.86
CA ARG A 972 26.96 16.97 19.24
C ARG A 972 28.49 16.97 19.39
N LEU A 973 29.06 15.93 20.01
CA LEU A 973 30.45 15.85 20.47
C LEU A 973 31.18 14.63 19.87
N VAL A 974 32.52 14.68 19.93
CA VAL A 974 33.42 13.57 19.56
C VAL A 974 34.30 13.24 20.77
N ALA A 975 34.32 11.98 21.18
CA ALA A 975 35.11 11.46 22.28
C ALA A 975 36.50 11.00 21.80
N THR A 976 37.53 11.29 22.60
CA THR A 976 38.92 10.93 22.33
C THR A 976 39.57 10.26 23.54
N VAL A 977 40.61 9.44 23.30
CA VAL A 977 41.38 8.74 24.36
C VAL A 977 41.93 9.70 25.42
N ASP A 978 42.23 10.95 25.05
CA ASP A 978 42.78 11.97 25.94
C ASP A 978 41.71 12.76 26.73
N GLY A 979 40.42 12.37 26.66
CA GLY A 979 39.33 12.95 27.46
C GLY A 979 38.92 14.39 27.11
N LYS A 980 39.40 14.94 25.98
CA LYS A 980 39.10 16.31 25.55
C LYS A 980 37.87 16.36 24.65
N ASP A 981 36.68 16.30 25.25
CA ASP A 981 35.37 16.36 24.57
C ASP A 981 35.01 17.77 24.04
N SER A 982 35.99 18.49 23.46
CA SER A 982 35.91 19.92 23.12
C SER A 982 35.74 20.22 21.62
N LYS A 983 35.71 19.21 20.75
CA LYS A 983 35.53 19.37 19.29
C LYS A 983 34.09 19.09 18.86
N LYS A 984 33.48 20.02 18.12
CA LYS A 984 32.13 19.87 17.53
C LYS A 984 32.11 18.74 16.50
N ARG A 985 31.02 17.95 16.47
CA ARG A 985 30.83 16.82 15.53
C ARG A 985 30.91 17.21 14.04
N THR A 986 30.64 18.46 13.67
CA THR A 986 30.49 18.94 12.28
C THR A 986 31.73 18.85 11.39
N LYS A 987 32.88 18.38 11.90
CA LYS A 987 34.10 18.09 11.10
C LYS A 987 34.45 16.60 10.98
N LEU A 988 33.63 15.70 11.54
CA LEU A 988 33.86 14.25 11.52
C LEU A 988 33.37 13.63 10.20
N GLN A 989 34.22 12.82 9.56
CA GLN A 989 33.87 12.01 8.39
C GLN A 989 33.85 10.52 8.77
N PHE A 990 32.92 9.76 8.18
CA PHE A 990 32.74 8.32 8.33
C PHE A 990 31.85 7.81 7.17
N ASP A 991 31.86 6.51 6.88
CA ASP A 991 31.02 5.91 5.82
C ASP A 991 29.56 5.73 6.27
N ASN A 992 28.62 5.84 5.33
CA ASN A 992 27.17 5.73 5.61
C ASN A 992 26.78 4.34 6.15
N ASP A 993 26.37 4.28 7.42
CA ASP A 993 25.93 3.09 8.14
C ASP A 993 24.57 3.35 8.80
N MET A 994 23.59 2.49 8.53
CA MET A 994 22.20 2.70 9.00
C MET A 994 22.05 2.55 10.52
N GLY A 995 22.87 1.71 11.15
CA GLY A 995 22.90 1.57 12.61
C GLY A 995 23.44 2.82 13.30
N ILE A 996 24.44 3.46 12.69
CA ILE A 996 24.98 4.75 13.15
C ILE A 996 23.90 5.84 13.05
N ASP A 997 23.27 6.01 11.88
CA ASP A 997 22.21 7.02 11.68
C ASP A 997 21.02 6.82 12.65
N PHE A 998 20.62 5.57 12.88
CA PHE A 998 19.54 5.24 13.81
C PHE A 998 19.86 5.64 15.26
N VAL A 999 21.09 5.39 15.73
CA VAL A 999 21.55 5.75 17.08
C VAL A 999 21.60 7.28 17.25
N LEU A 1000 22.12 7.99 16.25
CA LEU A 1000 22.27 9.45 16.28
C LEU A 1000 20.93 10.18 16.33
N ASN A 1001 19.93 9.68 15.59
CA ASN A 1001 18.56 10.22 15.60
C ASN A 1001 17.88 10.06 16.96
N ASN A 1002 18.25 9.01 17.73
CA ASN A 1002 17.78 8.80 19.10
C ASN A 1002 18.65 9.51 20.17
N GLY A 1003 19.57 10.41 19.77
CA GLY A 1003 20.45 11.14 20.69
C GLY A 1003 21.57 10.31 21.32
N GLY A 1004 21.80 9.09 20.80
CA GLY A 1004 22.72 8.10 21.34
C GLY A 1004 24.20 8.37 21.10
N TRP A 1005 25.02 7.46 21.64
CA TRP A 1005 26.47 7.41 21.39
C TRP A 1005 26.83 6.22 20.51
N VAL A 1006 27.75 6.45 19.58
CA VAL A 1006 28.42 5.43 18.77
C VAL A 1006 29.88 5.35 19.20
N PHE A 1007 30.37 4.17 19.57
CA PHE A 1007 31.75 3.92 19.94
C PHE A 1007 32.42 2.97 18.95
N ALA A 1008 33.60 3.36 18.47
CA ALA A 1008 34.28 2.78 17.32
C ALA A 1008 35.31 1.74 17.75
N THR A 1009 35.10 0.46 17.43
CA THR A 1009 35.96 -0.63 17.91
C THR A 1009 37.20 -0.90 17.06
N GLN A 1010 37.28 -0.41 15.81
CA GLN A 1010 38.29 -0.86 14.82
C GLN A 1010 39.77 -0.59 15.18
N ASN A 1011 40.02 0.26 16.17
CA ASN A 1011 41.37 0.61 16.63
C ASN A 1011 41.66 0.10 18.05
N PHE A 1012 40.70 -0.52 18.75
CA PHE A 1012 40.85 -0.93 20.15
C PHE A 1012 42.03 -1.87 20.37
N GLU A 1013 42.21 -2.87 19.50
CA GLU A 1013 43.30 -3.85 19.60
C GLU A 1013 44.69 -3.28 19.21
N LYS A 1014 44.73 -2.07 18.64
CA LYS A 1014 45.98 -1.32 18.35
C LYS A 1014 46.41 -0.41 19.50
N LEU A 1015 45.50 -0.10 20.43
CA LEU A 1015 45.79 0.75 21.60
C LEU A 1015 46.65 -0.01 22.62
N LYS A 1016 47.53 0.71 23.31
CA LYS A 1016 48.26 0.19 24.48
C LYS A 1016 47.27 -0.09 25.60
N ALA A 1017 47.55 -1.06 26.48
CA ALA A 1017 46.66 -1.43 27.59
C ALA A 1017 46.27 -0.24 28.51
N SER A 1018 47.17 0.73 28.69
CA SER A 1018 46.90 2.00 29.38
C SER A 1018 45.80 2.84 28.72
N ASP A 1019 45.71 2.81 27.40
CA ASP A 1019 44.82 3.61 26.57
C ASP A 1019 43.51 2.86 26.27
N GLN A 1020 43.55 1.52 26.19
CA GLN A 1020 42.37 0.67 26.26
C GLN A 1020 41.57 0.91 27.55
N LYS A 1021 42.25 1.01 28.70
CA LYS A 1021 41.59 1.33 29.98
C LYS A 1021 41.00 2.76 30.00
N LYS A 1022 41.65 3.75 29.36
CA LYS A 1022 41.06 5.09 29.18
C LYS A 1022 39.80 5.04 28.32
N MET A 1023 39.83 4.29 27.22
CA MET A 1023 38.68 4.12 26.32
C MET A 1023 37.49 3.47 27.02
N LEU A 1024 37.72 2.40 27.79
CA LEU A 1024 36.70 1.76 28.65
C LEU A 1024 36.08 2.76 29.63
N ASN A 1025 36.92 3.51 30.38
CA ASN A 1025 36.47 4.54 31.32
C ASN A 1025 35.64 5.63 30.62
N GLN A 1026 36.08 6.11 29.45
CA GLN A 1026 35.35 7.16 28.71
C GLN A 1026 33.99 6.64 28.21
N ILE A 1027 33.91 5.40 27.74
CA ILE A 1027 32.65 4.78 27.29
C ILE A 1027 31.64 4.70 28.45
N THR A 1028 32.02 4.09 29.57
CA THR A 1028 31.10 3.92 30.71
C THR A 1028 30.73 5.26 31.34
N SER A 1029 31.65 6.22 31.37
CA SER A 1029 31.42 7.59 31.82
C SER A 1029 30.45 8.34 30.90
N SER A 1030 30.69 8.39 29.59
CA SER A 1030 29.84 9.09 28.62
C SER A 1030 28.42 8.51 28.55
N LEU A 1031 28.26 7.19 28.66
CA LEU A 1031 26.95 6.53 28.75
C LEU A 1031 26.18 6.97 30.01
N ALA A 1032 26.82 6.87 31.17
CA ALA A 1032 26.18 7.21 32.45
C ALA A 1032 25.91 8.72 32.59
N ASP A 1033 26.75 9.60 32.02
CA ASP A 1033 26.48 11.03 31.93
C ASP A 1033 25.29 11.35 31.03
N THR A 1034 25.13 10.62 29.92
CA THR A 1034 24.00 10.81 29.00
C THR A 1034 22.69 10.42 29.68
N LEU A 1035 22.67 9.31 30.44
CA LEU A 1035 21.52 8.88 31.23
C LEU A 1035 21.20 9.81 32.42
N PHE A 1036 22.21 10.44 33.02
CA PHE A 1036 22.02 11.39 34.13
C PHE A 1036 21.50 12.76 33.67
N LYS A 1037 22.05 13.29 32.56
CA LYS A 1037 21.76 14.64 32.04
C LYS A 1037 20.58 14.71 31.09
N THR A 1038 20.09 13.59 30.55
CA THR A 1038 18.89 13.57 29.71
C THR A 1038 17.66 13.37 30.57
N GLU A 1039 16.84 14.41 30.67
CA GLU A 1039 15.49 14.29 31.24
C GLU A 1039 14.52 13.94 30.13
N ILE A 1040 13.65 12.95 30.38
CA ILE A 1040 12.72 12.41 29.39
C ILE A 1040 11.31 12.54 29.96
N VAL A 1041 10.45 13.25 29.23
CA VAL A 1041 9.01 13.29 29.49
C VAL A 1041 8.38 12.27 28.57
N SER A 1042 7.71 11.26 29.13
CA SER A 1042 7.06 10.20 28.36
C SER A 1042 5.59 10.09 28.72
N ASP A 1043 4.73 9.99 27.71
CA ASP A 1043 3.34 9.61 27.92
C ASP A 1043 3.27 8.07 27.96
N CYS A 1044 2.81 7.54 29.08
CA CYS A 1044 2.70 6.11 29.36
C CYS A 1044 1.25 5.65 29.30
N ARG A 1045 1.03 4.44 28.78
CA ARG A 1045 -0.26 3.77 28.76
C ARG A 1045 -0.17 2.36 29.33
N CYS A 1046 -1.18 1.96 30.10
CA CYS A 1046 -1.30 0.58 30.58
C CYS A 1046 -1.82 -0.35 29.47
N LEU A 1047 -1.01 -1.33 29.04
CA LEU A 1047 -1.33 -2.27 27.95
C LEU A 1047 -1.04 -3.74 28.35
N PRO A 1048 -1.70 -4.73 27.74
CA PRO A 1048 -1.57 -6.13 28.12
C PRO A 1048 -0.39 -6.84 27.41
N ILE A 1049 0.61 -7.33 28.15
CA ILE A 1049 1.56 -8.31 27.62
C ILE A 1049 0.87 -9.67 27.49
N HIS A 1050 0.87 -10.23 26.28
CA HIS A 1050 0.31 -11.54 25.94
C HIS A 1050 -1.13 -11.79 26.44
N GLY A 1051 -1.91 -10.73 26.67
CA GLY A 1051 -3.27 -10.82 27.22
C GLY A 1051 -3.38 -11.21 28.70
N LEU A 1052 -2.27 -11.37 29.44
CA LEU A 1052 -2.27 -11.87 30.83
C LEU A 1052 -1.84 -10.83 31.89
N HIS A 1053 -0.89 -9.94 31.58
CA HIS A 1053 -0.34 -8.99 32.56
C HIS A 1053 -0.35 -7.56 32.02
N GLY A 1054 -0.54 -6.56 32.88
CA GLY A 1054 -0.41 -5.16 32.50
C GLY A 1054 1.06 -4.69 32.53
N GLN A 1055 1.49 -3.98 31.49
CA GLN A 1055 2.77 -3.26 31.42
C GLN A 1055 2.59 -1.83 30.92
N HIS A 1056 3.43 -0.92 31.42
CA HIS A 1056 3.50 0.46 30.98
C HIS A 1056 4.30 0.60 29.68
N LYS A 1057 3.59 0.82 28.56
CA LYS A 1057 4.18 1.23 27.29
C LYS A 1057 4.28 2.75 27.26
N CYS A 1058 5.49 3.29 27.09
CA CYS A 1058 5.75 4.72 27.25
C CYS A 1058 6.41 5.31 26.00
N VAL A 1059 5.80 6.34 25.42
CA VAL A 1059 6.33 7.05 24.24
C VAL A 1059 6.95 8.37 24.69
N ILE A 1060 8.12 8.71 24.16
CA ILE A 1060 8.79 9.98 24.47
C ILE A 1060 7.95 11.14 23.91
N LYS A 1061 7.44 11.99 24.81
CA LYS A 1061 6.76 13.26 24.50
C LYS A 1061 7.79 14.37 24.25
N SER A 1062 8.84 14.41 25.04
CA SER A 1062 10.02 15.26 24.83
C SER A 1062 11.26 14.72 25.55
N SER A 1063 12.45 15.09 25.07
CA SER A 1063 13.71 14.87 25.78
C SER A 1063 14.51 16.16 25.86
N THR A 1064 15.05 16.46 27.03
CA THR A 1064 15.76 17.72 27.33
C THR A 1064 17.08 17.43 28.03
N PHE A 1065 18.18 17.87 27.42
CA PHE A 1065 19.53 17.67 27.96
C PHE A 1065 19.91 18.81 28.91
N VAL A 1066 19.95 18.53 30.21
CA VAL A 1066 20.22 19.49 31.29
C VAL A 1066 21.72 19.57 31.56
N ALA A 1067 22.41 20.46 30.84
CA ALA A 1067 23.87 20.58 30.90
C ALA A 1067 24.43 20.88 32.30
N ASN A 1068 23.70 21.63 33.13
CA ASN A 1068 24.16 22.13 34.43
C ASN A 1068 23.79 21.20 35.62
N LYS A 1069 23.28 20.00 35.36
CA LYS A 1069 22.92 19.03 36.40
C LYS A 1069 24.19 18.50 37.07
N LYS A 1070 24.51 19.00 38.26
CA LYS A 1070 25.62 18.49 39.09
C LYS A 1070 25.22 17.15 39.70
N ALA A 1071 26.16 16.20 39.75
CA ALA A 1071 26.00 15.03 40.60
C ALA A 1071 25.90 15.47 42.06
N LYS A 1072 25.14 14.74 42.88
CA LYS A 1072 25.26 14.88 44.34
C LYS A 1072 26.66 14.43 44.74
N SER A 1073 27.32 15.18 45.63
CA SER A 1073 28.51 14.67 46.32
C SER A 1073 28.13 13.39 47.07
N ALA A 1074 29.01 12.39 46.99
CA ALA A 1074 28.90 11.14 47.74
C ALA A 1074 29.05 11.38 49.26
#